data_AF-A0A1H0EAZ0-F1
#
_entry.id   AF-A0A1H0EAZ0-F1
#
_cell.length_a   1.000
_cell.length_b   1.000
_cell.length_c   1.000
_cell.angle_alpha   90.00
_cell.angle_beta   90.00
_cell.angle_gamma   90.00
#
_symmetry.space_group_name_H-M   'P 1'
#
loop_
_entity.id
_entity.type
_entity.pdbx_description
1 polymer ?
#
loop_
_entity_poly.entity_id
_entity_poly.type
_entity_poly.pdbx_seq_one_letter_code
_entity_poly.pdbx_strand_id
1 'polypeptide(L)'
;MKQELSILIPIYNSDCTSQVAALSRQAEAIEGLKYEIIVADDGSDRMDDGRWMMDDGQLSAFPHVRFIRREQNVGRAAIRNFLCNEAQYAWLLFMDGDMTIPSDDFVRRWLDADVEQVGYGGYIIGRGEETNLRYLYERQCEAMHTAEERRKRPFMHFHTCNFLISKPLMQQYPFDERFHHYGYEDVLFGKRLRQAGIRIVHPDNPAGFFDYEDNAHFVSKTEEGLRTLKEFRSDLRGYSQMLTFVDGIHISAVKSVIRLWHRLFGTWERRNLCSEKPSLRLFKLYKLGYFLTLTKLLLLLILSTPIAAQTPFITAITERGYDENVQDLSDSMTIKIDEPTLAFVNLTGFSKLPTKKTDVQKGYLEMYDGNGHYFRKPVTLNGQGDYTMRYPKKNFSCHFTDATWNEDGAPDLKFGDWVKQDGFHLKAFYTDYPRGLGEAAYKLFSQMIADRPPYWERGGYYESSEARCFPDGFPCIVYVKGDFYGIYAWQLKKHRKNMNQKKARATHIHLDGNLNDQYLFKGTISWNRFEVRTPKTLYTVQGNVYDGNSPKELIDENSPLYIVDDEPDSIRKAKELSAEVKQHIQELSQYWSVLTDIEAQEASIEQMRQEIEQRFDTDALIDYAVHYYFTRNGDGSLKNWQWFTYDGHRWMVTPYDLDQTFGVGLYGNIEPPYRPVEKLTSGPFYWINKYYADDIADRYITLRENGVFDYDNVVAIIDDWRARIGEAFYAAEEERWPLSPCYSDAVCNSGWETVPLDDPEYYLSGQGSYKATKEYHAGDVCWLEGRLWRATTTITGVKPFITNANKDSEERIHNWVKGRIEFLDAYFAYTPDAIEDIIIAESPKDKRLEGIYTLAGIKISTPLTGKTYIFRYSDGTSRKVHIQ
;
A
#
# COMPACT_ATOMS: atom_id res chain seq x y z
N MET A 1 -43.51 -34.33 -23.18
CA MET A 1 -43.19 -34.68 -21.78
C MET A 1 -41.69 -34.93 -21.69
N LYS A 2 -41.00 -34.27 -20.74
CA LYS A 2 -39.58 -34.52 -20.47
C LYS A 2 -39.43 -35.95 -19.92
N GLN A 3 -38.38 -36.69 -20.32
CA GLN A 3 -38.19 -38.11 -19.94
C GLN A 3 -37.04 -38.33 -18.94
N GLU A 4 -36.27 -37.29 -18.62
CA GLU A 4 -35.11 -37.35 -17.73
C GLU A 4 -35.14 -36.16 -16.77
N LEU A 5 -34.93 -36.39 -15.46
CA LEU A 5 -35.07 -35.36 -14.42
C LEU A 5 -34.11 -35.59 -13.22
N SER A 6 -33.30 -34.59 -12.90
CA SER A 6 -32.54 -34.52 -11.64
C SER A 6 -33.24 -33.55 -10.69
N ILE A 7 -33.68 -34.03 -9.53
CA ILE A 7 -34.27 -33.21 -8.46
C ILE A 7 -33.16 -32.86 -7.47
N LEU A 8 -32.93 -31.58 -7.24
CA LEU A 8 -31.76 -31.07 -6.51
C LEU A 8 -32.21 -30.27 -5.27
N ILE A 9 -31.82 -30.76 -4.09
CA ILE A 9 -32.30 -30.25 -2.81
C ILE A 9 -31.11 -29.85 -1.94
N PRO A 10 -30.74 -28.56 -1.88
CA PRO A 10 -29.77 -28.08 -0.91
C PRO A 10 -30.39 -27.96 0.48
N ILE A 11 -29.69 -28.44 1.51
CA ILE A 11 -30.10 -28.31 2.91
C ILE A 11 -28.97 -27.70 3.76
N TYR A 12 -29.37 -26.99 4.81
CA TYR A 12 -28.52 -26.58 5.93
C TYR A 12 -29.40 -26.47 7.17
N ASN A 13 -29.10 -27.25 8.21
CA ASN A 13 -29.88 -27.36 9.44
C ASN A 13 -31.40 -27.54 9.16
N SER A 14 -31.74 -28.50 8.29
CA SER A 14 -33.13 -28.78 7.88
C SER A 14 -33.34 -30.28 7.57
N ASP A 15 -34.54 -30.79 7.82
CA ASP A 15 -34.97 -32.16 7.49
C ASP A 15 -35.92 -32.16 6.29
N CYS A 16 -35.45 -32.71 5.16
CA CYS A 16 -36.22 -32.82 3.92
C CYS A 16 -36.82 -34.22 3.67
N THR A 17 -36.84 -35.13 4.66
CA THR A 17 -37.21 -36.54 4.47
C THR A 17 -38.62 -36.70 3.89
N SER A 18 -39.59 -35.96 4.43
CA SER A 18 -40.98 -36.00 3.96
C SER A 18 -41.12 -35.46 2.53
N GLN A 19 -40.35 -34.44 2.18
CA GLN A 19 -40.31 -33.87 0.84
C GLN A 19 -39.73 -34.87 -0.16
N VAL A 20 -38.59 -35.48 0.17
CA VAL A 20 -37.93 -36.51 -0.66
C VAL A 20 -38.83 -37.72 -0.85
N ALA A 21 -39.48 -38.20 0.21
CA ALA A 21 -40.41 -39.32 0.15
C ALA A 21 -41.57 -39.04 -0.83
N ALA A 22 -42.16 -37.84 -0.78
CA ALA A 22 -43.23 -37.44 -1.69
C ALA A 22 -42.76 -37.34 -3.15
N LEU A 23 -41.59 -36.75 -3.39
CA LEU A 23 -41.01 -36.59 -4.72
C LEU A 23 -40.61 -37.93 -5.34
N SER A 24 -39.93 -38.79 -4.57
CA SER A 24 -39.55 -40.15 -4.99
C SER A 24 -40.78 -40.98 -5.35
N ARG A 25 -41.80 -41.00 -4.48
CA ARG A 25 -43.07 -41.71 -4.75
C ARG A 25 -43.75 -41.25 -6.04
N GLN A 26 -43.76 -39.94 -6.31
CA GLN A 26 -44.36 -39.40 -7.53
C GLN A 26 -43.54 -39.71 -8.78
N ALA A 27 -42.20 -39.66 -8.68
CA ALA A 27 -41.32 -39.96 -9.81
C ALA A 27 -41.37 -41.45 -10.19
N GLU A 28 -41.34 -42.35 -9.21
CA GLU A 28 -41.51 -43.81 -9.39
C GLU A 28 -42.83 -44.19 -10.09
N ALA A 29 -43.90 -43.43 -9.84
CA ALA A 29 -45.21 -43.69 -10.42
C ALA A 29 -45.30 -43.31 -11.92
N ILE A 30 -44.25 -42.71 -12.51
CA ILE A 30 -44.25 -42.25 -13.90
C ILE A 30 -43.48 -43.23 -14.78
N GLU A 31 -44.21 -43.98 -15.60
CA GLU A 31 -43.63 -44.99 -16.50
C GLU A 31 -42.60 -44.39 -17.47
N GLY A 32 -41.40 -44.98 -17.50
CA GLY A 32 -40.32 -44.61 -18.41
C GLY A 32 -39.52 -43.36 -18.02
N LEU A 33 -39.82 -42.73 -16.88
CA LEU A 33 -39.04 -41.61 -16.36
C LEU A 33 -37.69 -42.10 -15.83
N LYS A 34 -36.60 -41.52 -16.33
CA LYS A 34 -35.30 -41.64 -15.66
C LYS A 34 -35.15 -40.46 -14.71
N TYR A 35 -34.96 -40.74 -13.43
CA TYR A 35 -34.79 -39.67 -12.46
C TYR A 35 -33.73 -39.96 -11.42
N GLU A 36 -33.32 -38.91 -10.73
CA GLU A 36 -32.57 -38.98 -9.49
C GLU A 36 -33.01 -37.86 -8.55
N ILE A 37 -32.77 -38.04 -7.25
CA ILE A 37 -32.88 -36.98 -6.25
C ILE A 37 -31.52 -36.85 -5.58
N ILE A 38 -30.90 -35.67 -5.65
CA ILE A 38 -29.65 -35.38 -4.97
C ILE A 38 -29.95 -34.38 -3.85
N VAL A 39 -29.71 -34.83 -2.63
CA VAL A 39 -29.76 -33.99 -1.43
C VAL A 39 -28.33 -33.64 -1.05
N ALA A 40 -27.99 -32.36 -1.00
CA ALA A 40 -26.66 -31.91 -0.59
C ALA A 40 -26.75 -31.06 0.68
N ASP A 41 -26.10 -31.54 1.73
CA ASP A 41 -25.97 -30.88 3.03
C ASP A 41 -24.75 -29.95 3.02
N ASP A 42 -25.01 -28.64 3.11
CA ASP A 42 -23.99 -27.59 3.08
C ASP A 42 -23.35 -27.37 4.46
N GLY A 43 -22.84 -28.44 5.06
CA GLY A 43 -22.13 -28.40 6.33
C GLY A 43 -23.03 -28.06 7.53
N SER A 44 -24.21 -28.68 7.63
CA SER A 44 -25.10 -28.57 8.81
C SER A 44 -24.36 -28.88 10.10
N ASP A 45 -24.76 -28.22 11.18
CA ASP A 45 -24.21 -28.45 12.51
C ASP A 45 -24.77 -29.74 13.12
N ARG A 46 -24.04 -30.30 14.08
CA ARG A 46 -24.60 -31.33 14.96
C ARG A 46 -25.51 -30.67 15.99
N MET A 47 -26.59 -31.36 16.33
CA MET A 47 -27.47 -30.97 17.43
C MET A 47 -26.71 -31.07 18.77
N ASP A 48 -27.24 -30.43 19.82
CA ASP A 48 -26.63 -30.41 21.17
C ASP A 48 -26.38 -31.81 21.77
N ASP A 49 -27.14 -32.83 21.32
CA ASP A 49 -27.01 -34.22 21.73
C ASP A 49 -26.03 -35.04 20.86
N GLY A 50 -25.31 -34.38 19.95
CA GLY A 50 -24.31 -34.96 19.06
C GLY A 50 -24.88 -35.67 17.83
N ARG A 51 -26.20 -35.71 17.66
CA ARG A 51 -26.84 -36.28 16.46
C ARG A 51 -26.86 -35.29 15.31
N TRP A 52 -26.93 -35.81 14.09
CA TRP A 52 -27.20 -34.99 12.91
C TRP A 52 -28.68 -34.65 12.87
N MET A 53 -28.99 -33.42 12.45
CA MET A 53 -30.37 -33.00 12.22
C MET A 53 -31.08 -33.87 11.17
N MET A 54 -30.31 -34.47 10.26
CA MET A 54 -30.79 -35.40 9.25
C MET A 54 -29.94 -36.68 9.23
N ASP A 55 -30.64 -37.82 9.24
CA ASP A 55 -30.06 -39.17 9.15
C ASP A 55 -29.92 -39.58 7.67
N ASP A 56 -28.68 -39.78 7.22
CA ASP A 56 -28.34 -40.17 5.85
C ASP A 56 -28.86 -41.57 5.49
N GLY A 57 -29.02 -42.44 6.50
CA GLY A 57 -29.59 -43.78 6.33
C GLY A 57 -31.06 -43.77 5.90
N GLN A 58 -31.84 -42.77 6.34
CA GLN A 58 -33.27 -42.67 5.99
C GLN A 58 -33.45 -42.23 4.53
N LEU A 59 -32.64 -41.29 4.06
CA LEU A 59 -32.70 -40.82 2.67
C LEU A 59 -32.21 -41.88 1.69
N SER A 60 -31.15 -42.60 2.05
CA SER A 60 -30.56 -43.63 1.21
C SER A 60 -31.47 -44.86 1.00
N ALA A 61 -32.54 -44.98 1.78
CA ALA A 61 -33.54 -46.04 1.62
C ALA A 61 -34.52 -45.80 0.44
N PHE A 62 -34.62 -44.55 -0.05
CA PHE A 62 -35.50 -44.22 -1.17
C PHE A 62 -34.83 -44.52 -2.52
N PRO A 63 -35.59 -45.01 -3.52
CA PRO A 63 -35.03 -45.33 -4.83
C PRO A 63 -34.54 -44.07 -5.55
N HIS A 64 -33.37 -44.19 -6.17
CA HIS A 64 -32.71 -43.13 -6.95
C HIS A 64 -32.39 -41.86 -6.14
N VAL A 65 -32.23 -41.98 -4.81
CA VAL A 65 -31.83 -40.87 -3.94
C VAL A 65 -30.36 -40.98 -3.55
N ARG A 66 -29.63 -39.86 -3.67
CA ARG A 66 -28.23 -39.72 -3.24
C ARG A 66 -28.11 -38.59 -2.24
N PHE A 67 -27.53 -38.88 -1.08
CA PHE A 67 -27.21 -37.88 -0.07
C PHE A 67 -25.71 -37.55 -0.11
N ILE A 68 -25.37 -36.26 -0.08
CA ILE A 68 -23.99 -35.76 -0.08
C ILE A 68 -23.83 -34.81 1.09
N ARG A 69 -22.93 -35.11 2.02
CA ARG A 69 -22.57 -34.21 3.12
C ARG A 69 -21.24 -33.51 2.86
N ARG A 70 -21.23 -32.19 3.02
CA ARG A 70 -20.03 -31.36 2.91
C ARG A 70 -19.46 -31.04 4.29
N GLU A 71 -18.16 -30.79 4.35
CA GLU A 71 -17.45 -30.52 5.61
C GLU A 71 -17.69 -29.09 6.14
N GLN A 72 -17.97 -28.15 5.25
CA GLN A 72 -18.13 -26.74 5.58
C GLN A 72 -19.27 -26.11 4.77
N ASN A 73 -19.96 -25.17 5.39
CA ASN A 73 -20.95 -24.32 4.74
C ASN A 73 -20.26 -23.36 3.78
N VAL A 74 -20.57 -23.45 2.49
CA VAL A 74 -20.02 -22.54 1.45
C VAL A 74 -21.05 -21.53 0.94
N GLY A 75 -22.31 -21.69 1.32
CA GLY A 75 -23.38 -20.79 0.98
C GLY A 75 -24.25 -21.26 -0.19
N ARG A 76 -25.43 -20.62 -0.25
CA ARG A 76 -26.57 -20.96 -1.10
C ARG A 76 -26.30 -20.94 -2.61
N ALA A 77 -25.44 -20.04 -3.07
CA ALA A 77 -25.06 -19.95 -4.47
C ALA A 77 -24.18 -21.15 -4.87
N ALA A 78 -23.11 -21.37 -4.12
CA ALA A 78 -22.12 -22.41 -4.40
C ALA A 78 -22.70 -23.82 -4.22
N ILE A 79 -23.55 -24.08 -3.21
CA ILE A 79 -24.18 -25.42 -3.06
C ILE A 79 -25.11 -25.78 -4.24
N ARG A 80 -25.79 -24.79 -4.84
CA ARG A 80 -26.64 -25.02 -6.02
C ARG A 80 -25.80 -25.25 -7.28
N ASN A 81 -24.71 -24.52 -7.44
CA ASN A 81 -23.74 -24.79 -8.52
C ASN A 81 -23.13 -26.19 -8.37
N PHE A 82 -22.78 -26.59 -7.15
CA PHE A 82 -22.31 -27.94 -6.83
C PHE A 82 -23.33 -29.01 -7.23
N LEU A 83 -24.59 -28.87 -6.80
CA LEU A 83 -25.68 -29.78 -7.18
C LEU A 83 -25.88 -29.89 -8.70
N CYS A 84 -25.74 -28.78 -9.44
CA CYS A 84 -25.80 -28.79 -10.91
C CYS A 84 -24.69 -29.66 -11.52
N ASN A 85 -23.48 -29.62 -10.96
CA ASN A 85 -22.35 -30.41 -11.44
C ASN A 85 -22.53 -31.89 -11.13
N GLU A 86 -23.11 -32.21 -9.97
CA GLU A 86 -23.40 -33.58 -9.54
C GLU A 86 -24.55 -34.25 -10.29
N ALA A 87 -25.49 -33.47 -10.83
CA ALA A 87 -26.65 -33.98 -11.56
C ALA A 87 -26.24 -34.75 -12.83
N GLN A 88 -26.91 -35.86 -13.14
CA GLN A 88 -26.65 -36.67 -14.33
C GLN A 88 -27.56 -36.30 -15.52
N TYR A 89 -28.78 -35.81 -15.28
CA TYR A 89 -29.78 -35.58 -16.33
C TYR A 89 -29.84 -34.13 -16.83
N ALA A 90 -30.48 -33.96 -17.99
CA ALA A 90 -30.53 -32.68 -18.71
C ALA A 90 -31.46 -31.64 -18.08
N TRP A 91 -32.43 -32.06 -17.26
CA TRP A 91 -33.39 -31.17 -16.59
C TRP A 91 -33.18 -31.19 -15.09
N LEU A 92 -33.02 -30.01 -14.50
CA LEU A 92 -32.72 -29.81 -13.09
C LEU A 92 -33.91 -29.16 -12.41
N LEU A 93 -34.56 -29.84 -11.49
CA LEU A 93 -35.60 -29.29 -10.63
C LEU A 93 -34.99 -28.95 -9.26
N PHE A 94 -34.73 -27.67 -9.02
CA PHE A 94 -34.27 -27.18 -7.74
C PHE A 94 -35.44 -26.93 -6.80
N MET A 95 -35.31 -27.41 -5.57
CA MET A 95 -36.30 -27.29 -4.50
C MET A 95 -35.58 -26.92 -3.20
N ASP A 96 -36.07 -25.93 -2.46
CA ASP A 96 -35.54 -25.67 -1.11
C ASP A 96 -35.95 -26.83 -0.17
N GLY A 97 -35.07 -27.18 0.78
CA GLY A 97 -35.22 -28.36 1.63
C GLY A 97 -36.35 -28.33 2.67
N ASP A 98 -36.94 -27.16 2.90
CA ASP A 98 -38.02 -26.91 3.86
C ASP A 98 -39.41 -26.81 3.19
N MET A 99 -39.52 -27.22 1.92
CA MET A 99 -40.77 -27.13 1.15
C MET A 99 -41.60 -28.41 1.23
N THR A 100 -42.91 -28.26 1.38
CA THR A 100 -43.91 -29.34 1.29
C THR A 100 -44.37 -29.56 -0.14
N ILE A 101 -44.72 -30.79 -0.52
CA ILE A 101 -45.32 -31.12 -1.82
C ILE A 101 -46.85 -31.24 -1.67
N PRO A 102 -47.64 -30.22 -2.08
CA PRO A 102 -49.06 -30.16 -1.74
C PRO A 102 -49.97 -31.00 -2.65
N SER A 103 -49.47 -31.47 -3.79
CA SER A 103 -50.24 -32.19 -4.81
C SER A 103 -49.60 -33.52 -5.16
N ASP A 104 -50.40 -34.55 -5.39
CA ASP A 104 -49.93 -35.88 -5.79
C ASP A 104 -49.43 -35.98 -7.24
N ASP A 105 -49.59 -34.93 -8.05
CA ASP A 105 -49.16 -34.86 -9.46
C ASP A 105 -48.05 -33.81 -9.71
N PHE A 106 -47.39 -33.30 -8.66
CA PHE A 106 -46.40 -32.22 -8.71
C PHE A 106 -45.27 -32.47 -9.72
N VAL A 107 -44.65 -33.66 -9.68
CA VAL A 107 -43.55 -34.03 -10.60
C VAL A 107 -44.07 -34.12 -12.02
N ARG A 108 -45.24 -34.74 -12.23
CA ARG A 108 -45.86 -34.86 -13.56
C ARG A 108 -46.15 -33.50 -14.18
N ARG A 109 -46.67 -32.55 -13.40
CA ARG A 109 -46.92 -31.18 -13.84
C ARG A 109 -45.64 -30.46 -14.28
N TRP A 110 -44.49 -30.74 -13.68
CA TRP A 110 -43.20 -30.21 -14.16
C TRP A 110 -42.73 -30.83 -15.48
N LEU A 111 -42.92 -32.14 -15.66
CA LEU A 111 -42.55 -32.83 -16.90
C LEU A 111 -43.43 -32.44 -18.10
N ASP A 112 -44.69 -32.10 -17.83
CA ASP A 112 -45.68 -31.66 -18.81
C ASP A 112 -45.67 -30.14 -19.04
N ALA A 113 -45.06 -29.36 -18.15
CA ALA A 113 -44.96 -27.91 -18.31
C ALA A 113 -44.17 -27.54 -19.58
N ASP A 114 -44.72 -26.59 -20.33
CA ASP A 114 -44.12 -25.98 -21.52
C ASP A 114 -42.98 -25.01 -21.12
N VAL A 115 -41.91 -25.60 -20.60
CA VAL A 115 -40.68 -24.93 -20.18
C VAL A 115 -39.59 -25.35 -21.15
N GLU A 116 -39.13 -24.41 -21.98
CA GLU A 116 -38.06 -24.60 -22.97
C GLU A 116 -36.65 -24.55 -22.36
N GLN A 117 -36.43 -23.65 -21.39
CA GLN A 117 -35.12 -23.47 -20.76
C GLN A 117 -35.20 -23.32 -19.24
N VAL A 118 -36.07 -22.44 -18.74
CA VAL A 118 -36.22 -22.17 -17.30
C VAL A 118 -37.67 -21.83 -16.94
N GLY A 119 -38.15 -22.39 -15.83
CA GLY A 119 -39.48 -22.11 -15.31
C GLY A 119 -39.52 -22.10 -13.79
N TYR A 120 -40.36 -21.25 -13.22
CA TYR A 120 -40.55 -21.08 -11.78
C TYR A 120 -41.98 -21.44 -11.37
N GLY A 121 -42.14 -22.41 -10.47
CA GLY A 121 -43.43 -22.97 -10.08
C GLY A 121 -44.19 -22.15 -9.05
N GLY A 122 -43.48 -21.29 -8.30
CA GLY A 122 -44.08 -20.54 -7.18
C GLY A 122 -44.19 -21.37 -5.91
N TYR A 123 -44.80 -20.77 -4.89
CA TYR A 123 -45.16 -21.46 -3.65
C TYR A 123 -46.47 -20.92 -3.07
N ILE A 124 -47.13 -21.74 -2.25
CA ILE A 124 -48.33 -21.40 -1.48
C ILE A 124 -48.01 -21.39 0.01
N ILE A 125 -48.77 -20.59 0.76
CA ILE A 125 -48.56 -20.37 2.19
C ILE A 125 -49.44 -21.32 3.00
N GLY A 126 -48.84 -22.04 3.95
CA GLY A 126 -49.57 -22.93 4.86
C GLY A 126 -50.22 -22.17 6.01
N ARG A 127 -51.06 -22.84 6.81
CA ARG A 127 -51.58 -22.24 8.03
C ARG A 127 -50.45 -22.02 9.04
N GLY A 128 -50.26 -20.78 9.51
CA GLY A 128 -49.31 -20.42 10.56
C GLY A 128 -49.97 -19.70 11.74
N GLU A 129 -49.17 -19.38 12.76
CA GLU A 129 -49.62 -18.66 13.95
C GLU A 129 -49.60 -17.14 13.75
N GLU A 130 -50.62 -16.42 14.24
CA GLU A 130 -50.69 -14.94 14.16
C GLU A 130 -49.62 -14.23 15.01
N THR A 131 -48.92 -14.96 15.88
CA THR A 131 -47.78 -14.51 16.68
C THR A 131 -46.48 -14.52 15.88
N ASN A 132 -46.43 -15.20 14.73
CA ASN A 132 -45.23 -15.39 13.92
C ASN A 132 -45.12 -14.32 12.81
N LEU A 133 -44.08 -13.49 12.89
CA LEU A 133 -43.79 -12.40 11.96
C LEU A 133 -43.52 -12.90 10.53
N ARG A 134 -42.84 -14.04 10.36
CA ARG A 134 -42.59 -14.63 9.03
C ARG A 134 -43.90 -15.00 8.37
N TYR A 135 -44.78 -15.72 9.07
CA TYR A 135 -46.11 -16.07 8.57
C TYR A 135 -46.94 -14.85 8.22
N LEU A 136 -47.00 -13.85 9.10
CA LEU A 136 -47.72 -12.60 8.84
C LEU A 136 -47.21 -11.89 7.59
N TYR A 137 -45.88 -11.88 7.38
CA TYR A 137 -45.25 -11.27 6.22
C TYR A 137 -45.59 -12.01 4.94
N GLU A 138 -45.42 -13.34 4.91
CA GLU A 138 -45.74 -14.18 3.75
C GLU A 138 -47.22 -14.10 3.39
N ARG A 139 -48.11 -14.16 4.39
CA ARG A 139 -49.57 -14.03 4.18
C ARG A 139 -49.95 -12.69 3.58
N GLN A 140 -49.27 -11.59 3.95
CA GLN A 140 -49.51 -10.29 3.32
C GLN A 140 -49.10 -10.28 1.83
N CYS A 141 -48.13 -11.10 1.44
CA CYS A 141 -47.61 -11.20 0.08
C CYS A 141 -48.35 -12.24 -0.79
N GLU A 142 -49.15 -13.13 -0.19
CA GLU A 142 -49.78 -14.28 -0.82
C GLU A 142 -50.53 -13.96 -2.14
N ALA A 143 -51.23 -12.83 -2.20
CA ALA A 143 -51.94 -12.39 -3.42
C ALA A 143 -51.01 -12.25 -4.64
N MET A 144 -49.72 -11.98 -4.43
CA MET A 144 -48.70 -11.84 -5.48
C MET A 144 -48.06 -13.17 -5.89
N HIS A 145 -48.34 -14.28 -5.20
CA HIS A 145 -47.69 -15.58 -5.45
C HIS A 145 -48.37 -16.38 -6.58
N THR A 146 -49.55 -15.95 -7.04
CA THR A 146 -50.30 -16.63 -8.12
C THR A 146 -49.50 -16.66 -9.43
N ALA A 147 -49.70 -17.69 -10.26
CA ALA A 147 -49.04 -17.78 -11.56
C ALA A 147 -49.36 -16.57 -12.46
N GLU A 148 -50.56 -16.01 -12.37
CA GLU A 148 -50.97 -14.82 -13.13
C GLU A 148 -50.16 -13.59 -12.74
N GLU A 149 -50.01 -13.28 -11.45
CA GLU A 149 -49.24 -12.12 -11.00
C GLU A 149 -47.75 -12.27 -11.32
N ARG A 150 -47.18 -13.45 -11.10
CA ARG A 150 -45.77 -13.72 -11.38
C ARG A 150 -45.43 -13.51 -12.86
N ARG A 151 -46.34 -13.86 -13.79
CA ARG A 151 -46.16 -13.64 -15.24
C ARG A 151 -46.08 -12.16 -15.64
N LYS A 152 -46.62 -11.23 -14.84
CA LYS A 152 -46.54 -9.79 -15.13
C LYS A 152 -45.12 -9.24 -14.98
N ARG A 153 -44.32 -9.83 -14.09
CA ARG A 153 -42.92 -9.44 -13.84
C ARG A 153 -42.04 -10.68 -13.59
N PRO A 154 -41.83 -11.54 -14.61
CA PRO A 154 -41.29 -12.88 -14.41
C PRO A 154 -39.91 -12.90 -13.74
N PHE A 155 -39.03 -11.97 -14.14
CA PHE A 155 -37.68 -11.85 -13.58
C PHE A 155 -37.63 -11.31 -12.14
N MET A 156 -38.64 -10.54 -11.71
CA MET A 156 -38.69 -9.97 -10.35
C MET A 156 -39.34 -10.91 -9.34
N HIS A 157 -40.05 -11.92 -9.82
CA HIS A 157 -40.74 -12.93 -9.02
C HIS A 157 -40.07 -14.31 -9.11
N PHE A 158 -38.85 -14.38 -9.66
CA PHE A 158 -38.08 -15.62 -9.65
C PHE A 158 -37.48 -15.85 -8.27
N HIS A 159 -37.70 -17.05 -7.72
CA HIS A 159 -37.11 -17.50 -6.46
C HIS A 159 -36.58 -18.92 -6.62
N THR A 160 -35.58 -19.28 -5.82
CA THR A 160 -34.89 -20.57 -5.90
C THR A 160 -35.63 -21.75 -5.29
N CYS A 161 -36.77 -21.51 -4.63
CA CYS A 161 -37.46 -22.53 -3.84
C CYS A 161 -38.15 -23.64 -4.64
N ASN A 162 -38.45 -23.42 -5.92
CA ASN A 162 -39.16 -24.36 -6.79
C ASN A 162 -39.03 -23.96 -8.27
N PHE A 163 -37.91 -24.31 -8.91
CA PHE A 163 -37.69 -23.98 -10.32
C PHE A 163 -37.05 -25.12 -11.12
N LEU A 164 -37.48 -25.24 -12.38
CA LEU A 164 -36.94 -26.17 -13.36
C LEU A 164 -36.03 -25.42 -14.34
N ILE A 165 -34.82 -25.93 -14.59
CA ILE A 165 -33.88 -25.34 -15.55
C ILE A 165 -33.15 -26.43 -16.34
N SER A 166 -32.82 -26.16 -17.60
CA SER A 166 -31.94 -27.05 -18.37
C SER A 166 -30.51 -26.98 -17.83
N LYS A 167 -29.85 -28.13 -17.66
CA LYS A 167 -28.46 -28.22 -17.19
C LYS A 167 -27.48 -27.36 -17.99
N PRO A 168 -27.52 -27.31 -19.34
CA PRO A 168 -26.63 -26.44 -20.11
C PRO A 168 -26.80 -24.96 -19.76
N LEU A 169 -28.03 -24.49 -19.56
CA LEU A 169 -28.28 -23.10 -19.18
C LEU A 169 -27.73 -22.80 -17.78
N MET A 170 -27.93 -23.72 -16.83
CA MET A 170 -27.42 -23.58 -15.46
C MET A 170 -25.88 -23.54 -15.42
N GLN A 171 -25.22 -24.34 -16.25
CA GLN A 171 -23.75 -24.33 -16.38
C GLN A 171 -23.24 -23.05 -17.07
N GLN A 172 -23.98 -22.52 -18.04
CA GLN A 172 -23.62 -21.28 -18.74
C GLN A 172 -23.80 -20.04 -17.85
N TYR A 173 -24.81 -20.05 -16.99
CA TYR A 173 -25.13 -18.95 -16.08
C TYR A 173 -25.24 -19.45 -14.64
N PRO A 174 -24.13 -19.83 -13.98
CA PRO A 174 -24.18 -20.29 -12.58
C PRO A 174 -24.57 -19.17 -11.62
N PHE A 175 -25.03 -19.52 -10.42
CA PHE A 175 -25.20 -18.53 -9.34
C PHE A 175 -23.86 -17.86 -9.01
N ASP A 176 -23.92 -16.59 -8.63
CA ASP A 176 -22.72 -15.82 -8.29
C ASP A 176 -22.24 -16.17 -6.89
N GLU A 177 -21.08 -16.84 -6.80
CA GLU A 177 -20.54 -17.35 -5.54
C GLU A 177 -19.97 -16.26 -4.62
N ARG A 178 -19.96 -14.98 -5.05
CA ARG A 178 -19.71 -13.85 -4.14
C ARG A 178 -20.79 -13.73 -3.06
N PHE A 179 -21.99 -14.27 -3.31
CA PHE A 179 -23.10 -14.28 -2.34
C PHE A 179 -22.92 -15.40 -1.32
N HIS A 180 -22.11 -15.14 -0.30
CA HIS A 180 -21.87 -16.06 0.82
C HIS A 180 -22.99 -16.05 1.86
N HIS A 181 -23.63 -14.89 2.05
CA HIS A 181 -24.65 -14.64 3.07
C HIS A 181 -26.07 -14.70 2.49
N TYR A 182 -27.07 -14.80 3.37
CA TYR A 182 -28.46 -14.93 2.98
C TYR A 182 -28.96 -13.79 2.06
N GLY A 183 -29.62 -14.16 0.96
CA GLY A 183 -30.52 -13.30 0.18
C GLY A 183 -29.93 -12.67 -1.09
N TYR A 184 -30.82 -12.38 -2.05
CA TYR A 184 -30.57 -11.67 -3.31
C TYR A 184 -29.75 -12.41 -4.37
N GLU A 185 -29.28 -13.64 -4.11
CA GLU A 185 -28.62 -14.47 -5.12
C GLU A 185 -29.60 -14.85 -6.25
N ASP A 186 -30.87 -15.08 -5.89
CA ASP A 186 -31.98 -15.38 -6.79
C ASP A 186 -32.36 -14.17 -7.66
N VAL A 187 -32.38 -12.97 -7.06
CA VAL A 187 -32.65 -11.71 -7.76
C VAL A 187 -31.56 -11.42 -8.79
N LEU A 188 -30.28 -11.60 -8.44
CA LEU A 188 -29.18 -11.40 -9.37
C LEU A 188 -29.23 -12.44 -10.50
N PHE A 189 -29.55 -13.69 -10.19
CA PHE A 189 -29.73 -14.73 -11.20
C PHE A 189 -30.84 -14.37 -12.20
N GLY A 190 -32.02 -13.97 -11.72
CA GLY A 190 -33.11 -13.48 -12.55
C GLY A 190 -32.72 -12.28 -13.42
N LYS A 191 -31.94 -11.34 -12.88
CA LYS A 191 -31.36 -10.21 -13.63
C LYS A 191 -30.44 -10.69 -14.76
N ARG A 192 -29.52 -11.62 -14.49
CA ARG A 192 -28.58 -12.15 -15.49
C ARG A 192 -29.32 -12.87 -16.62
N LEU A 193 -30.33 -13.67 -16.30
CA LEU A 193 -31.17 -14.32 -17.30
C LEU A 193 -31.89 -13.29 -18.19
N ARG A 194 -32.42 -12.21 -17.59
CA ARG A 194 -33.04 -11.11 -18.35
C ARG A 194 -32.06 -10.44 -19.29
N GLN A 195 -30.84 -10.14 -18.82
CA GLN A 195 -29.80 -9.50 -19.63
C GLN A 195 -29.34 -10.38 -20.80
N ALA A 196 -29.37 -11.71 -20.61
CA ALA A 196 -29.09 -12.68 -21.66
C ALA A 196 -30.30 -12.96 -22.59
N GLY A 197 -31.43 -12.28 -22.39
CA GLY A 197 -32.64 -12.47 -23.22
C GLY A 197 -33.38 -13.79 -22.99
N ILE A 198 -33.09 -14.49 -21.88
CA ILE A 198 -33.68 -15.80 -21.57
C ILE A 198 -35.05 -15.59 -20.93
N ARG A 199 -36.07 -16.28 -21.43
CA ARG A 199 -37.44 -16.19 -20.90
C ARG A 199 -37.64 -17.14 -19.72
N ILE A 200 -38.22 -16.63 -18.62
CA ILE A 200 -38.68 -17.45 -17.48
C ILE A 200 -40.17 -17.74 -17.62
N VAL A 201 -40.55 -19.02 -17.64
CA VAL A 201 -41.95 -19.47 -17.68
C VAL A 201 -42.48 -19.64 -16.26
N HIS A 202 -43.71 -19.23 -16.00
CA HIS A 202 -44.33 -19.36 -14.66
C HIS A 202 -45.56 -20.28 -14.73
N PRO A 203 -45.35 -21.61 -14.70
CA PRO A 203 -46.46 -22.55 -14.58
C PRO A 203 -47.12 -22.43 -13.20
N ASP A 204 -48.38 -22.86 -13.13
CA ASP A 204 -49.10 -23.00 -11.86
C ASP A 204 -48.78 -24.37 -11.25
N ASN A 205 -47.57 -24.48 -10.68
CA ASN A 205 -47.08 -25.69 -10.02
C ASN A 205 -46.39 -25.35 -8.69
N PRO A 206 -47.13 -24.80 -7.72
CA PRO A 206 -46.53 -24.29 -6.49
C PRO A 206 -46.11 -25.42 -5.54
N ALA A 207 -44.99 -25.20 -4.84
CA ALA A 207 -44.63 -25.95 -3.65
C ALA A 207 -45.30 -25.32 -2.40
N GLY A 208 -45.37 -26.02 -1.28
CA GLY A 208 -45.94 -25.51 -0.02
C GLY A 208 -44.87 -24.97 0.93
N PHE A 209 -45.02 -23.75 1.40
CA PHE A 209 -44.19 -23.17 2.47
C PHE A 209 -44.98 -23.15 3.78
N PHE A 210 -44.79 -24.19 4.59
CA PHE A 210 -45.66 -24.49 5.74
C PHE A 210 -44.92 -24.42 7.09
N ASP A 211 -43.59 -24.39 7.07
CA ASP A 211 -42.76 -24.24 8.26
C ASP A 211 -42.28 -22.79 8.37
N TYR A 212 -42.42 -22.20 9.55
CA TYR A 212 -42.12 -20.80 9.81
C TYR A 212 -41.11 -20.71 10.95
N GLU A 213 -39.91 -20.24 10.61
CA GLU A 213 -38.90 -19.88 11.60
C GLU A 213 -39.43 -18.87 12.62
N ASP A 214 -38.87 -18.86 13.83
CA ASP A 214 -39.30 -17.92 14.85
C ASP A 214 -38.95 -16.47 14.51
N ASN A 215 -39.57 -15.55 15.25
CA ASN A 215 -39.46 -14.12 15.00
C ASN A 215 -38.01 -13.61 15.11
N ALA A 216 -37.22 -14.13 16.04
CA ALA A 216 -35.85 -13.68 16.23
C ALA A 216 -34.94 -14.14 15.08
N HIS A 217 -35.10 -15.39 14.64
CA HIS A 217 -34.40 -15.93 13.48
C HIS A 217 -34.78 -15.19 12.20
N PHE A 218 -36.08 -14.94 11.95
CA PHE A 218 -36.52 -14.21 10.76
C PHE A 218 -35.99 -12.78 10.71
N VAL A 219 -35.97 -12.07 11.84
CA VAL A 219 -35.40 -10.72 11.92
C VAL A 219 -33.89 -10.77 11.66
N SER A 220 -33.16 -11.72 12.25
CA SER A 220 -31.73 -11.90 12.03
C SER A 220 -31.40 -12.15 10.54
N LYS A 221 -32.10 -13.08 9.88
CA LYS A 221 -31.95 -13.32 8.44
C LYS A 221 -32.30 -12.10 7.60
N THR A 222 -33.29 -11.33 8.02
CA THR A 222 -33.63 -10.07 7.33
C THR A 222 -32.51 -9.04 7.43
N GLU A 223 -31.91 -8.86 8.61
CA GLU A 223 -30.76 -7.98 8.80
C GLU A 223 -29.56 -8.43 7.95
N GLU A 224 -29.29 -9.74 7.91
CA GLU A 224 -28.26 -10.34 7.06
C GLU A 224 -28.52 -10.03 5.58
N GLY A 225 -29.75 -10.26 5.09
CA GLY A 225 -30.11 -9.93 3.72
C GLY A 225 -29.95 -8.44 3.39
N LEU A 226 -30.21 -7.53 4.33
CA LEU A 226 -29.99 -6.10 4.11
C LEU A 226 -28.50 -5.73 4.03
N ARG A 227 -27.63 -6.46 4.75
CA ARG A 227 -26.16 -6.32 4.60
C ARG A 227 -25.71 -6.82 3.23
N THR A 228 -26.19 -8.00 2.80
CA THR A 228 -25.95 -8.53 1.44
C THR A 228 -26.42 -7.53 0.36
N LEU A 229 -27.62 -6.96 0.51
CA LEU A 229 -28.12 -5.94 -0.41
C LEU A 229 -27.21 -4.69 -0.46
N LYS A 230 -26.65 -4.28 0.68
CA LYS A 230 -25.78 -3.11 0.75
C LYS A 230 -24.45 -3.36 0.03
N GLU A 231 -23.90 -4.54 0.22
CA GLU A 231 -22.68 -5.02 -0.41
C GLU A 231 -22.84 -5.07 -1.93
N PHE A 232 -23.87 -5.76 -2.43
CA PHE A 232 -24.14 -5.95 -3.86
C PHE A 232 -25.07 -4.88 -4.47
N ARG A 233 -25.13 -3.68 -3.88
CA ARG A 233 -26.11 -2.64 -4.28
C ARG A 233 -25.99 -2.20 -5.74
N SER A 234 -24.77 -2.16 -6.28
CA SER A 234 -24.50 -1.83 -7.68
C SER A 234 -25.04 -2.93 -8.60
N ASP A 235 -24.73 -4.18 -8.27
CA ASP A 235 -25.16 -5.37 -9.00
C ASP A 235 -26.68 -5.55 -8.98
N LEU A 236 -27.36 -5.08 -7.93
CA LEU A 236 -28.82 -5.24 -7.74
C LEU A 236 -29.64 -3.98 -8.11
N ARG A 237 -29.00 -2.90 -8.57
CA ARG A 237 -29.69 -1.64 -8.92
C ARG A 237 -30.75 -1.87 -9.99
N GLY A 238 -31.96 -1.35 -9.74
CA GLY A 238 -33.13 -1.52 -10.61
C GLY A 238 -33.86 -2.86 -10.49
N TYR A 239 -33.37 -3.79 -9.66
CA TYR A 239 -33.96 -5.12 -9.45
C TYR A 239 -34.31 -5.39 -7.97
N SER A 240 -33.94 -4.50 -7.05
CA SER A 240 -34.39 -4.52 -5.65
C SER A 240 -35.43 -3.42 -5.38
N GLN A 241 -36.57 -3.80 -4.79
CA GLN A 241 -37.61 -2.85 -4.37
C GLN A 241 -37.10 -1.90 -3.28
N MET A 242 -36.25 -2.39 -2.36
CA MET A 242 -35.67 -1.57 -1.29
C MET A 242 -34.75 -0.50 -1.87
N LEU A 243 -33.86 -0.85 -2.80
CA LEU A 243 -33.00 0.13 -3.48
C LEU A 243 -33.84 1.14 -4.26
N THR A 244 -34.82 0.67 -5.03
CA THR A 244 -35.72 1.54 -5.80
C THR A 244 -36.45 2.54 -4.91
N PHE A 245 -36.93 2.08 -3.74
CA PHE A 245 -37.60 2.93 -2.78
C PHE A 245 -36.64 3.97 -2.16
N VAL A 246 -35.45 3.54 -1.71
CA VAL A 246 -34.44 4.44 -1.13
C VAL A 246 -33.96 5.48 -2.16
N ASP A 247 -33.75 5.08 -3.40
CA ASP A 247 -33.35 5.96 -4.51
C ASP A 247 -34.45 6.98 -4.84
N GLY A 248 -35.73 6.58 -4.72
CA GLY A 248 -36.89 7.46 -4.92
C GLY A 248 -37.13 8.49 -3.80
N ILE A 249 -36.49 8.36 -2.63
CA ILE A 249 -36.56 9.39 -1.58
C ILE A 249 -35.58 10.52 -1.93
N HIS A 250 -36.09 11.57 -2.59
CA HIS A 250 -35.29 12.72 -3.02
C HIS A 250 -34.95 13.70 -1.88
N ILE A 251 -35.65 13.65 -0.75
CA ILE A 251 -35.44 14.56 0.39
C ILE A 251 -34.49 13.90 1.41
N SER A 252 -33.24 14.36 1.46
CA SER A 252 -32.20 13.81 2.36
C SER A 252 -32.57 13.88 3.86
N ALA A 253 -33.33 14.91 4.27
CA ALA A 253 -33.82 15.05 5.64
C ALA A 253 -34.71 13.86 6.06
N VAL A 254 -35.54 13.33 5.15
CA VAL A 254 -36.41 12.17 5.43
C VAL A 254 -35.58 10.93 5.70
N LYS A 255 -34.57 10.65 4.86
CA LYS A 255 -33.61 9.55 5.10
C LYS A 255 -32.92 9.70 6.45
N SER A 256 -32.53 10.92 6.81
CA SER A 256 -31.86 11.23 8.07
C SER A 256 -32.76 11.03 9.30
N VAL A 257 -34.02 11.43 9.23
CA VAL A 257 -35.00 11.23 10.32
C VAL A 257 -35.26 9.75 10.54
N ILE A 258 -35.48 8.97 9.47
CA ILE A 258 -35.73 7.52 9.57
C ILE A 258 -34.51 6.80 10.15
N ARG A 259 -33.31 7.19 9.72
CA ARG A 259 -32.05 6.66 10.23
C ARG A 259 -31.84 7.03 11.71
N LEU A 260 -32.12 8.28 12.11
CA LEU A 260 -32.02 8.72 13.51
C LEU A 260 -33.01 7.97 14.40
N TRP A 261 -34.26 7.82 13.92
CA TRP A 261 -35.27 7.02 14.58
C TRP A 261 -34.77 5.60 14.84
N HIS A 262 -34.26 4.92 13.81
CA HIS A 262 -33.74 3.56 13.95
C HIS A 262 -32.53 3.48 14.90
N ARG A 263 -31.65 4.48 14.92
CA ARG A 263 -30.54 4.52 15.89
C ARG A 263 -31.01 4.64 17.34
N LEU A 264 -32.03 5.45 17.59
CA LEU A 264 -32.54 5.68 18.95
C LEU A 264 -33.46 4.55 19.42
N PHE A 265 -34.24 3.98 18.51
CA PHE A 265 -35.33 3.05 18.85
C PHE A 265 -35.14 1.64 18.29
N GLY A 266 -34.06 1.35 17.56
CA GLY A 266 -33.84 0.06 16.88
C GLY A 266 -33.92 -1.15 17.80
N THR A 267 -33.44 -1.05 19.04
CA THR A 267 -33.59 -2.10 20.06
C THR A 267 -35.05 -2.33 20.45
N TRP A 268 -35.84 -1.26 20.58
CA TRP A 268 -37.28 -1.34 20.84
C TRP A 268 -38.02 -1.92 19.64
N GLU A 269 -37.68 -1.47 18.43
CA GLU A 269 -38.25 -2.00 17.19
C GLU A 269 -38.02 -3.51 17.11
N ARG A 270 -36.76 -3.94 17.26
CA ARG A 270 -36.37 -5.36 17.27
C ARG A 270 -37.10 -6.13 18.36
N ARG A 271 -37.23 -5.58 19.57
CA ARG A 271 -37.96 -6.24 20.67
C ARG A 271 -39.44 -6.45 20.35
N ASN A 272 -40.11 -5.50 19.69
CA ASN A 272 -41.48 -5.72 19.24
C ASN A 272 -41.54 -6.79 18.14
N LEU A 273 -40.63 -6.75 17.18
CA LEU A 273 -40.57 -7.73 16.09
C LEU A 273 -40.32 -9.15 16.58
N CYS A 274 -39.54 -9.32 17.65
CA CYS A 274 -39.29 -10.60 18.33
C CYS A 274 -40.36 -11.00 19.36
N SER A 275 -41.44 -10.22 19.54
CA SER A 275 -42.48 -10.49 20.54
C SER A 275 -43.60 -11.37 19.99
N GLU A 276 -44.55 -11.78 20.86
CA GLU A 276 -45.77 -12.49 20.45
C GLU A 276 -46.79 -11.60 19.69
N LYS A 277 -46.55 -10.28 19.59
CA LYS A 277 -47.40 -9.34 18.85
C LYS A 277 -46.57 -8.47 17.89
N PRO A 278 -45.95 -9.08 16.86
CA PRO A 278 -45.07 -8.36 15.96
C PRO A 278 -45.87 -7.48 14.98
N SER A 279 -45.33 -6.31 14.63
CA SER A 279 -45.98 -5.35 13.74
C SER A 279 -45.35 -5.34 12.34
N LEU A 280 -46.12 -5.67 11.30
CA LEU A 280 -45.66 -5.60 9.89
C LEU A 280 -45.33 -4.18 9.44
N ARG A 281 -46.05 -3.17 9.95
CA ARG A 281 -45.75 -1.76 9.64
C ARG A 281 -44.40 -1.36 10.24
N LEU A 282 -44.15 -1.78 11.48
CA LEU A 282 -42.88 -1.56 12.15
C LEU A 282 -41.75 -2.31 11.46
N PHE A 283 -42.01 -3.54 10.98
CA PHE A 283 -41.03 -4.33 10.24
C PHE A 283 -40.55 -3.64 8.96
N LYS A 284 -41.47 -3.03 8.19
CA LYS A 284 -41.10 -2.25 7.00
C LYS A 284 -40.25 -1.02 7.35
N LEU A 285 -40.60 -0.31 8.42
CA LEU A 285 -39.82 0.84 8.91
C LEU A 285 -38.43 0.41 9.41
N TYR A 286 -38.37 -0.69 10.16
CA TYR A 286 -37.16 -1.29 10.68
C TYR A 286 -36.20 -1.66 9.54
N LYS A 287 -36.68 -2.37 8.50
CA LYS A 287 -35.86 -2.72 7.34
C LYS A 287 -35.26 -1.49 6.65
N LEU A 288 -36.06 -0.44 6.47
CA LEU A 288 -35.61 0.81 5.86
C LEU A 288 -34.59 1.55 6.74
N GLY A 289 -34.89 1.69 8.03
CA GLY A 289 -34.01 2.33 9.01
C GLY A 289 -32.67 1.63 9.14
N TYR A 290 -32.70 0.29 9.25
CA TYR A 290 -31.52 -0.57 9.29
C TYR A 290 -30.69 -0.43 8.01
N PHE A 291 -31.31 -0.49 6.84
CA PHE A 291 -30.57 -0.33 5.58
C PHE A 291 -29.94 1.07 5.43
N LEU A 292 -30.64 2.13 5.88
CA LEU A 292 -30.11 3.49 5.87
C LEU A 292 -28.98 3.71 6.87
N THR A 293 -28.96 3.02 8.02
CA THR A 293 -27.82 3.07 8.94
C THR A 293 -26.57 2.39 8.38
N LEU A 294 -26.72 1.46 7.43
CA LEU A 294 -25.59 0.88 6.67
C LEU A 294 -24.96 1.86 5.66
N THR A 295 -25.51 3.07 5.48
CA THR A 295 -25.02 4.07 4.50
C THR A 295 -24.23 5.21 5.17
N LYS A 296 -23.06 5.53 4.59
CA LYS A 296 -21.92 6.22 5.20
C LYS A 296 -22.24 7.61 5.78
N LEU A 297 -21.61 7.90 6.92
CA LEU A 297 -21.80 9.14 7.70
C LEU A 297 -21.20 10.38 7.01
N LEU A 298 -20.03 10.24 6.35
CA LEU A 298 -19.26 11.36 5.80
C LEU A 298 -19.95 12.01 4.60
N LEU A 299 -20.38 11.22 3.61
CA LEU A 299 -21.13 11.72 2.44
C LEU A 299 -22.40 12.49 2.86
N LEU A 300 -23.03 12.04 3.95
CA LEU A 300 -24.23 12.67 4.48
C LEU A 300 -23.94 14.00 5.18
N LEU A 301 -22.76 14.14 5.81
CA LEU A 301 -22.27 15.43 6.31
C LEU A 301 -22.03 16.39 5.14
N ILE A 302 -21.39 15.93 4.06
CA ILE A 302 -21.10 16.74 2.87
C ILE A 302 -22.39 17.24 2.22
N LEU A 303 -23.34 16.34 1.93
CA LEU A 303 -24.61 16.67 1.26
C LEU A 303 -25.55 17.54 2.13
N SER A 304 -25.36 17.56 3.45
CA SER A 304 -26.17 18.38 4.37
C SER A 304 -25.52 19.70 4.78
N THR A 305 -24.22 19.89 4.49
CA THR A 305 -23.49 21.11 4.79
C THR A 305 -23.57 22.05 3.58
N PRO A 306 -24.07 23.29 3.74
CA PRO A 306 -24.02 24.29 2.66
C PRO A 306 -22.60 24.43 2.11
N ILE A 307 -22.45 24.62 0.79
CA ILE A 307 -21.12 24.73 0.14
C ILE A 307 -20.23 25.76 0.85
N ALA A 308 -20.80 26.91 1.24
CA ALA A 308 -20.10 27.98 1.97
C ALA A 308 -19.62 27.60 3.39
N ALA A 309 -20.06 26.46 3.93
CA ALA A 309 -19.69 25.94 5.24
C ALA A 309 -18.87 24.63 5.15
N GLN A 310 -18.54 24.15 3.94
CA GLN A 310 -17.66 23.00 3.75
C GLN A 310 -16.22 23.38 4.07
N THR A 311 -15.47 22.47 4.69
CA THR A 311 -14.05 22.68 4.99
C THR A 311 -13.22 22.54 3.71
N PRO A 312 -12.03 23.16 3.65
CA PRO A 312 -11.12 23.02 2.50
C PRO A 312 -10.84 21.57 2.09
N PHE A 313 -10.71 20.65 3.06
CA PHE A 313 -10.58 19.21 2.78
C PHE A 313 -11.77 18.64 2.02
N ILE A 314 -13.00 18.92 2.48
CA ILE A 314 -14.23 18.42 1.86
C ILE A 314 -14.38 18.98 0.44
N THR A 315 -14.10 20.27 0.25
CA THR A 315 -14.10 20.89 -1.07
C THR A 315 -13.10 20.19 -2.00
N ALA A 316 -11.85 20.01 -1.55
CA ALA A 316 -10.79 19.44 -2.36
C ALA A 316 -11.08 18.00 -2.83
N ILE A 317 -11.64 17.15 -1.97
CA ILE A 317 -12.01 15.78 -2.34
C ILE A 317 -13.27 15.72 -3.21
N THR A 318 -14.26 16.60 -2.97
CA THR A 318 -15.51 16.63 -3.75
C THR A 318 -15.26 17.06 -5.18
N GLU A 319 -14.41 18.08 -5.40
CA GLU A 319 -13.97 18.51 -6.73
C GLU A 319 -13.23 17.41 -7.51
N ARG A 320 -12.74 16.38 -6.81
CA ARG A 320 -11.98 15.26 -7.38
C ARG A 320 -12.77 13.96 -7.41
N GLY A 321 -14.10 14.04 -7.35
CA GLY A 321 -14.97 12.88 -7.53
C GLY A 321 -15.29 12.14 -6.24
N TYR A 322 -15.15 12.77 -5.07
CA TYR A 322 -15.71 12.21 -3.85
C TYR A 322 -17.25 12.31 -3.88
N ASP A 323 -17.92 11.21 -4.23
CA ASP A 323 -19.37 11.11 -4.40
C ASP A 323 -19.97 9.86 -3.70
N GLU A 324 -21.20 9.50 -4.06
CA GLU A 324 -21.90 8.33 -3.52
C GLU A 324 -21.32 6.96 -3.92
N ASN A 325 -20.48 6.93 -4.95
CA ASN A 325 -19.85 5.73 -5.49
C ASN A 325 -18.51 5.42 -4.83
N VAL A 326 -17.88 6.40 -4.16
CA VAL A 326 -16.65 6.19 -3.38
C VAL A 326 -16.78 4.96 -2.50
N GLN A 327 -15.79 4.07 -2.55
CA GLN A 327 -15.63 2.94 -1.65
C GLN A 327 -14.99 3.43 -0.35
N ASP A 328 -15.56 3.06 0.79
CA ASP A 328 -15.08 3.48 2.12
C ASP A 328 -14.62 2.21 2.78
N LEU A 329 -13.32 2.17 3.02
CA LEU A 329 -12.58 1.04 3.53
C LEU A 329 -12.28 1.23 5.03
N SER A 330 -12.94 2.18 5.70
CA SER A 330 -12.74 2.46 7.13
C SER A 330 -12.97 1.24 8.02
N ASP A 331 -13.90 0.35 7.65
CA ASP A 331 -14.19 -0.87 8.40
C ASP A 331 -13.32 -2.08 7.95
N SER A 332 -12.54 -1.95 6.86
CA SER A 332 -11.70 -3.05 6.36
C SER A 332 -10.40 -3.19 7.16
N MET A 333 -10.06 -4.42 7.55
CA MET A 333 -8.77 -4.73 8.18
C MET A 333 -7.63 -4.87 7.18
N THR A 334 -7.94 -4.98 5.89
CA THR A 334 -6.96 -5.04 4.81
C THR A 334 -7.36 -4.06 3.72
N ILE A 335 -6.54 -3.06 3.49
CA ILE A 335 -6.76 -2.03 2.48
C ILE A 335 -5.67 -2.20 1.43
N LYS A 336 -6.09 -2.56 0.23
CA LYS A 336 -5.23 -2.63 -0.95
C LYS A 336 -5.83 -1.72 -2.00
N ILE A 337 -5.09 -0.69 -2.36
CA ILE A 337 -5.44 0.25 -3.44
C ILE A 337 -4.21 0.47 -4.32
N ASP A 338 -4.39 1.00 -5.52
CA ASP A 338 -3.27 1.38 -6.39
C ASP A 338 -2.47 2.55 -5.78
N GLU A 339 -1.25 2.77 -6.27
CA GLU A 339 -0.46 3.94 -5.84
C GLU A 339 -1.22 5.23 -6.25
N PRO A 340 -1.59 6.10 -5.31
CA PRO A 340 -2.30 7.33 -5.64
C PRO A 340 -1.43 8.27 -6.48
N THR A 341 -2.02 8.85 -7.52
CA THR A 341 -1.39 9.96 -8.24
C THR A 341 -1.20 11.16 -7.31
N LEU A 342 -2.23 11.51 -6.53
CA LEU A 342 -2.18 12.50 -5.47
C LEU A 342 -3.21 12.13 -4.40
N ALA A 343 -2.77 11.99 -3.15
CA ALA A 343 -3.67 11.67 -2.04
C ALA A 343 -4.08 12.90 -1.22
N PHE A 344 -5.23 12.83 -0.55
CA PHE A 344 -5.74 13.86 0.34
C PHE A 344 -5.88 13.28 1.75
N VAL A 345 -5.06 13.79 2.67
CA VAL A 345 -4.97 13.28 4.04
C VAL A 345 -5.53 14.32 5.00
N ASN A 346 -6.50 13.95 5.83
CA ASN A 346 -7.03 14.83 6.87
C ASN A 346 -6.79 14.24 8.26
N LEU A 347 -6.09 15.00 9.10
CA LEU A 347 -5.77 14.62 10.47
C LEU A 347 -6.83 15.18 11.42
N THR A 348 -7.59 14.30 12.08
CA THR A 348 -8.70 14.68 12.97
C THR A 348 -8.58 14.04 14.35
N GLY A 349 -9.28 14.58 15.35
CA GLY A 349 -9.25 14.06 16.72
C GLY A 349 -8.00 14.41 17.55
N PHE A 350 -7.00 15.07 16.96
CA PHE A 350 -5.81 15.52 17.67
C PHE A 350 -6.06 16.82 18.45
N SER A 351 -5.61 16.89 19.70
CA SER A 351 -5.60 18.14 20.49
C SER A 351 -4.53 19.11 19.97
N LYS A 352 -3.35 18.59 19.63
CA LYS A 352 -2.24 19.25 18.95
C LYS A 352 -1.52 18.25 18.05
N LEU A 353 -0.73 18.75 17.09
CA LEU A 353 0.20 17.90 16.35
C LEU A 353 1.52 17.70 17.15
N PRO A 354 2.20 16.56 16.97
CA PRO A 354 3.52 16.32 17.57
C PRO A 354 4.54 17.40 17.22
N THR A 355 5.31 17.84 18.21
CA THR A 355 6.41 18.80 18.01
C THR A 355 7.79 18.19 18.19
N LYS A 356 7.87 16.97 18.76
CA LYS A 356 9.09 16.22 19.06
C LYS A 356 8.86 14.73 18.76
N LYS A 357 9.94 13.95 18.62
CA LYS A 357 9.86 12.49 18.42
C LYS A 357 9.15 11.74 19.56
N THR A 358 9.31 12.22 20.80
CA THR A 358 8.70 11.62 21.99
C THR A 358 7.29 12.12 22.29
N ASP A 359 6.78 13.08 21.51
CA ASP A 359 5.46 13.68 21.70
C ASP A 359 4.39 12.86 20.95
N VAL A 360 4.01 11.73 21.54
CA VAL A 360 3.07 10.78 20.95
C VAL A 360 1.64 11.30 21.02
N GLN A 361 1.00 11.50 19.85
CA GLN A 361 -0.36 12.01 19.74
C GLN A 361 -1.27 10.98 19.09
N LYS A 362 -2.48 10.81 19.65
CA LYS A 362 -3.49 9.86 19.18
C LYS A 362 -4.64 10.61 18.49
N GLY A 363 -5.12 10.07 17.38
CA GLY A 363 -6.20 10.66 16.61
C GLY A 363 -6.59 9.78 15.43
N TYR A 364 -7.07 10.40 14.37
CA TYR A 364 -7.54 9.71 13.19
C TYR A 364 -6.88 10.28 11.95
N LEU A 365 -6.52 9.39 11.03
CA LEU A 365 -6.08 9.73 9.69
C LEU A 365 -7.18 9.32 8.72
N GLU A 366 -7.66 10.30 7.99
CA GLU A 366 -8.58 10.15 6.87
C GLU A 366 -7.77 10.29 5.60
N MET A 367 -7.97 9.39 4.64
CA MET A 367 -7.30 9.43 3.34
C MET A 367 -8.32 9.21 2.24
N TYR A 368 -8.31 10.09 1.24
CA TYR A 368 -8.92 9.87 -0.07
C TYR A 368 -7.81 9.76 -1.09
N ASP A 369 -7.85 8.74 -1.94
CA ASP A 369 -6.78 8.43 -2.90
C ASP A 369 -6.90 9.21 -4.23
N GLY A 370 -8.00 9.95 -4.44
CA GLY A 370 -8.29 10.61 -5.71
C GLY A 370 -8.93 9.71 -6.77
N ASN A 371 -9.06 8.41 -6.50
CA ASN A 371 -9.53 7.37 -7.43
C ASN A 371 -10.73 6.58 -6.89
N GLY A 372 -11.47 7.17 -5.95
CA GLY A 372 -12.72 6.58 -5.45
C GLY A 372 -12.57 5.69 -4.22
N HIS A 373 -11.41 5.67 -3.55
CA HIS A 373 -11.24 4.98 -2.28
C HIS A 373 -11.00 5.97 -1.14
N TYR A 374 -11.71 5.76 -0.04
CA TYR A 374 -11.56 6.54 1.18
C TYR A 374 -11.39 5.59 2.38
N PHE A 375 -10.60 5.98 3.37
CA PHE A 375 -10.62 5.34 4.67
C PHE A 375 -10.34 6.33 5.80
N ARG A 376 -10.86 6.01 6.98
CA ARG A 376 -10.58 6.69 8.25
C ARG A 376 -10.14 5.67 9.28
N LYS A 377 -8.90 5.77 9.75
CA LYS A 377 -8.32 4.81 10.71
C LYS A 377 -7.74 5.51 11.94
N PRO A 378 -7.84 4.89 13.14
CA PRO A 378 -7.09 5.32 14.31
C PRO A 378 -5.59 5.29 14.01
N VAL A 379 -4.90 6.36 14.39
CA VAL A 379 -3.46 6.49 14.16
C VAL A 379 -2.79 7.15 15.36
N THR A 380 -1.57 6.71 15.63
CA THR A 380 -0.61 7.38 16.50
C THR A 380 0.39 8.15 15.64
N LEU A 381 0.59 9.43 15.94
CA LEU A 381 1.56 10.32 15.29
C LEU A 381 2.70 10.69 16.24
N ASN A 382 3.92 10.66 15.71
CA ASN A 382 5.13 11.17 16.37
C ASN A 382 5.85 12.14 15.43
N GLY A 383 6.62 13.09 15.97
CA GLY A 383 7.56 13.85 15.14
C GLY A 383 8.62 12.94 14.52
N GLN A 384 9.08 13.24 13.30
CA GLN A 384 10.07 12.43 12.58
C GLN A 384 11.27 13.28 12.13
N GLY A 385 12.47 12.65 12.17
CA GLY A 385 13.76 13.26 11.83
C GLY A 385 14.42 13.95 13.01
N ASP A 386 15.74 14.04 13.05
CA ASP A 386 16.47 14.73 14.14
C ASP A 386 16.63 16.20 13.82
N TYR A 387 17.23 16.49 12.67
CA TYR A 387 17.51 17.83 12.23
C TYR A 387 16.26 18.60 11.82
N THR A 388 15.35 17.94 11.09
CA THR A 388 14.11 18.54 10.59
C THR A 388 13.16 18.98 11.70
N MET A 389 13.35 18.50 12.94
CA MET A 389 12.51 18.89 14.08
C MET A 389 12.63 20.36 14.46
N ARG A 390 13.68 21.06 14.02
CA ARG A 390 13.82 22.51 14.21
C ARG A 390 12.89 23.34 13.31
N TYR A 391 12.44 22.80 12.18
CA TYR A 391 11.60 23.54 11.23
C TYR A 391 10.16 23.67 11.73
N PRO A 392 9.42 24.74 11.41
CA PRO A 392 8.06 24.93 11.88
C PRO A 392 7.11 23.84 11.36
N LYS A 393 7.25 23.44 10.10
CA LYS A 393 6.53 22.32 9.48
C LYS A 393 7.26 21.01 9.82
N LYS A 394 6.57 20.08 10.50
CA LYS A 394 7.18 18.82 10.95
C LYS A 394 6.95 17.69 9.96
N ASN A 395 7.88 16.74 9.91
CA ASN A 395 7.59 15.40 9.41
C ASN A 395 6.87 14.60 10.49
N PHE A 396 6.03 13.64 10.09
CA PHE A 396 5.34 12.75 11.01
C PHE A 396 5.62 11.29 10.71
N SER A 397 5.78 10.49 11.76
CA SER A 397 5.65 9.04 11.68
C SER A 397 4.24 8.64 12.06
N CYS A 398 3.56 7.95 11.14
CA CYS A 398 2.21 7.44 11.32
C CYS A 398 2.28 5.95 11.65
N HIS A 399 1.61 5.55 12.72
CA HIS A 399 1.44 4.15 13.14
C HIS A 399 -0.05 3.88 13.34
N PHE A 400 -0.63 3.07 12.46
CA PHE A 400 -2.04 2.73 12.55
C PHE A 400 -2.29 1.78 13.71
N THR A 401 -3.50 1.83 14.26
CA THR A 401 -3.90 1.06 15.43
C THR A 401 -5.35 0.62 15.28
N ASP A 402 -5.79 -0.31 16.14
CA ASP A 402 -7.22 -0.57 16.31
C ASP A 402 -7.92 0.57 17.09
N ALA A 403 -9.23 0.45 17.30
CA ALA A 403 -10.02 1.44 18.04
C ALA A 403 -9.63 1.56 19.53
N THR A 404 -8.85 0.63 20.07
CA THR A 404 -8.31 0.62 21.43
C THR A 404 -6.87 1.14 21.52
N TRP A 405 -6.31 1.63 20.40
CA TRP A 405 -4.94 2.10 20.25
C TRP A 405 -3.89 0.99 20.37
N ASN A 406 -4.26 -0.24 20.05
CA ASN A 406 -3.33 -1.37 19.97
C ASN A 406 -2.75 -1.48 18.56
N GLU A 407 -1.42 -1.60 18.46
CA GLU A 407 -0.69 -1.77 17.19
C GLU A 407 -0.83 -3.19 16.64
N ASP A 408 -1.01 -4.21 17.48
CA ASP A 408 -1.20 -5.60 17.03
C ASP A 408 -2.52 -5.79 16.27
N GLY A 409 -3.50 -4.91 16.51
CA GLY A 409 -4.77 -4.85 15.80
C GLY A 409 -4.79 -3.85 14.64
N ALA A 410 -3.63 -3.34 14.20
CA ALA A 410 -3.57 -2.37 13.10
C ALA A 410 -4.05 -2.97 11.76
N PRO A 411 -4.66 -2.15 10.88
CA PRO A 411 -4.96 -2.59 9.52
C PRO A 411 -3.68 -2.81 8.70
N ASP A 412 -3.71 -3.79 7.81
CA ASP A 412 -2.69 -3.95 6.77
C ASP A 412 -3.03 -3.00 5.60
N LEU A 413 -2.15 -2.03 5.33
CA LEU A 413 -2.28 -1.10 4.21
C LEU A 413 -1.27 -1.43 3.11
N LYS A 414 -1.73 -1.45 1.86
CA LYS A 414 -0.92 -1.68 0.66
C LYS A 414 -1.31 -0.70 -0.44
N PHE A 415 -0.30 -0.06 -1.02
CA PHE A 415 -0.42 0.88 -2.13
C PHE A 415 0.37 0.33 -3.32
N GLY A 416 -0.29 0.11 -4.46
CA GLY A 416 0.34 -0.44 -5.66
C GLY A 416 1.08 -1.75 -5.41
N ASP A 417 2.35 -1.79 -5.81
CA ASP A 417 3.26 -2.92 -5.67
C ASP A 417 4.08 -2.89 -4.38
N TRP A 418 3.75 -2.02 -3.43
CA TRP A 418 4.49 -1.97 -2.16
C TRP A 418 4.15 -3.15 -1.26
N VAL A 419 5.11 -3.55 -0.44
CA VAL A 419 4.84 -4.45 0.69
C VAL A 419 3.82 -3.85 1.65
N LYS A 420 2.89 -4.67 2.13
CA LYS A 420 1.88 -4.24 3.12
C LYS A 420 2.52 -3.77 4.44
N GLN A 421 2.07 -2.64 4.97
CA GLN A 421 2.53 -2.08 6.25
C GLN A 421 1.41 -1.45 7.07
N ASP A 422 1.69 -1.26 8.34
CA ASP A 422 0.86 -0.63 9.38
C ASP A 422 1.39 0.77 9.77
N GLY A 423 2.43 1.26 9.08
CA GLY A 423 3.01 2.57 9.37
C GLY A 423 3.79 3.18 8.21
N PHE A 424 3.63 4.50 8.06
CA PHE A 424 4.20 5.31 6.97
C PHE A 424 4.76 6.62 7.50
N HIS A 425 5.58 7.32 6.72
CA HIS A 425 6.00 8.69 7.05
C HIS A 425 5.19 9.69 6.22
N LEU A 426 4.86 10.83 6.84
CA LEU A 426 4.53 12.06 6.13
C LEU A 426 5.78 12.94 6.15
N LYS A 427 6.49 13.03 5.02
CA LYS A 427 7.71 13.83 4.88
C LYS A 427 7.35 15.20 4.31
N ALA A 428 7.67 16.26 5.04
CA ALA A 428 7.32 17.63 4.69
C ALA A 428 8.26 18.25 3.65
N PHE A 429 9.50 17.75 3.57
CA PHE A 429 10.57 18.29 2.72
C PHE A 429 10.64 19.82 2.75
N TYR A 430 10.65 20.39 3.97
CA TYR A 430 10.43 21.82 4.22
C TYR A 430 11.46 22.77 3.57
N THR A 431 12.63 22.28 3.16
CA THR A 431 13.66 23.08 2.49
C THR A 431 13.65 22.92 0.97
N ASP A 432 12.86 21.97 0.46
CA ASP A 432 12.87 21.54 -0.94
C ASP A 432 11.74 22.21 -1.72
N TYR A 433 12.02 22.74 -2.91
CA TYR A 433 11.03 23.45 -3.73
C TYR A 433 9.91 22.52 -4.25
N PRO A 434 10.18 21.37 -4.91
CA PRO A 434 9.13 20.41 -5.28
C PRO A 434 8.47 19.69 -4.11
N ARG A 435 9.01 19.76 -2.88
CA ARG A 435 8.55 18.98 -1.71
C ARG A 435 8.59 17.46 -1.96
N GLY A 436 9.59 17.00 -2.70
CA GLY A 436 9.68 15.60 -3.15
C GLY A 436 10.93 15.22 -3.93
N LEU A 437 11.99 16.04 -3.95
CA LEU A 437 13.25 15.69 -4.65
C LEU A 437 13.84 14.38 -4.14
N GLY A 438 13.74 14.09 -2.84
CA GLY A 438 14.15 12.81 -2.29
C GLY A 438 13.35 11.63 -2.87
N GLU A 439 12.06 11.80 -3.13
CA GLU A 439 11.23 10.77 -3.77
C GLU A 439 11.59 10.62 -5.25
N ALA A 440 11.83 11.71 -5.96
CA ALA A 440 12.35 11.67 -7.33
C ALA A 440 13.69 10.91 -7.40
N ALA A 441 14.57 11.12 -6.42
CA ALA A 441 15.85 10.40 -6.33
C ALA A 441 15.66 8.89 -6.04
N TYR A 442 14.63 8.48 -5.29
CA TYR A 442 14.28 7.07 -5.11
C TYR A 442 13.66 6.46 -6.37
N LYS A 443 12.79 7.19 -7.08
CA LYS A 443 12.24 6.72 -8.37
C LYS A 443 13.35 6.53 -9.41
N LEU A 444 14.32 7.44 -9.48
CA LEU A 444 15.52 7.28 -10.29
C LEU A 444 16.34 6.04 -9.87
N PHE A 445 16.58 5.86 -8.56
CA PHE A 445 17.28 4.68 -8.07
C PHE A 445 16.56 3.36 -8.43
N SER A 446 15.22 3.36 -8.38
CA SER A 446 14.41 2.21 -8.79
C SER A 446 14.57 1.89 -10.28
N GLN A 447 14.71 2.90 -11.15
CA GLN A 447 15.01 2.67 -12.57
C GLN A 447 16.43 2.13 -12.77
N MET A 448 17.41 2.63 -11.99
CA MET A 448 18.79 2.17 -12.08
C MET A 448 18.92 0.67 -11.84
N ILE A 449 18.25 0.15 -10.81
CA ILE A 449 18.38 -1.25 -10.39
C ILE A 449 17.35 -2.19 -11.05
N ALA A 450 16.54 -1.70 -11.99
CA ALA A 450 15.45 -2.48 -12.60
C ALA A 450 15.95 -3.70 -13.40
N ASP A 451 17.22 -3.69 -13.80
CA ASP A 451 17.91 -4.78 -14.48
C ASP A 451 18.58 -5.79 -13.52
N ARG A 452 18.46 -5.58 -12.20
CA ARG A 452 19.04 -6.45 -11.17
C ARG A 452 17.96 -7.34 -10.54
N PRO A 453 18.31 -8.57 -10.11
CA PRO A 453 17.46 -9.34 -9.22
C PRO A 453 17.22 -8.60 -7.89
N PRO A 454 16.10 -8.87 -7.19
CA PRO A 454 15.85 -8.30 -5.88
C PRO A 454 17.00 -8.56 -4.88
N TYR A 455 17.22 -7.62 -3.96
CA TYR A 455 18.33 -7.69 -3.00
C TYR A 455 18.38 -8.99 -2.19
N TRP A 456 17.22 -9.54 -1.79
CA TRP A 456 17.21 -10.80 -1.04
C TRP A 456 17.69 -11.99 -1.87
N GLU A 457 17.35 -12.05 -3.16
CA GLU A 457 17.82 -13.12 -4.05
C GLU A 457 19.33 -13.02 -4.28
N ARG A 458 19.86 -11.79 -4.43
CA ARG A 458 21.31 -11.54 -4.48
C ARG A 458 22.05 -11.96 -3.20
N GLY A 459 21.35 -11.90 -2.06
CA GLY A 459 21.79 -12.40 -0.76
C GLY A 459 21.48 -13.88 -0.50
N GLY A 460 21.04 -14.65 -1.51
CA GLY A 460 20.79 -16.09 -1.39
C GLY A 460 19.48 -16.48 -0.69
N TYR A 461 18.54 -15.54 -0.54
CA TYR A 461 17.23 -15.77 0.04
C TYR A 461 16.12 -15.66 -1.03
N TYR A 462 15.29 -16.68 -1.19
CA TYR A 462 14.37 -16.80 -2.34
C TYR A 462 12.88 -16.81 -1.96
N GLU A 463 12.52 -16.26 -0.79
CA GLU A 463 11.10 -16.09 -0.43
C GLU A 463 10.52 -14.88 -1.18
N SER A 464 9.44 -15.09 -1.92
CA SER A 464 8.75 -14.06 -2.70
C SER A 464 8.32 -12.88 -1.82
N SER A 465 8.58 -11.67 -2.29
CA SER A 465 8.28 -10.44 -1.57
C SER A 465 8.18 -9.26 -2.52
N GLU A 466 7.50 -8.21 -2.04
CA GLU A 466 7.33 -6.91 -2.69
C GLU A 466 8.16 -5.82 -1.98
N ALA A 467 9.16 -6.26 -1.23
CA ALA A 467 10.10 -5.38 -0.58
C ALA A 467 10.92 -4.59 -1.62
N ARG A 468 11.14 -3.30 -1.37
CA ARG A 468 12.03 -2.49 -2.20
C ARG A 468 13.45 -2.42 -1.63
N CYS A 469 13.61 -2.63 -0.33
CA CYS A 469 14.85 -2.40 0.45
C CYS A 469 15.32 -0.95 0.55
N PHE A 470 14.56 0.00 -0.01
CA PHE A 470 14.69 1.45 0.15
C PHE A 470 13.29 2.09 0.23
N PRO A 471 13.18 3.34 0.71
CA PRO A 471 11.91 4.08 0.71
C PRO A 471 11.38 4.35 -0.70
N ASP A 472 10.06 4.53 -0.80
CA ASP A 472 9.37 5.01 -2.00
C ASP A 472 8.16 5.85 -1.53
N GLY A 473 7.64 6.70 -2.39
CA GLY A 473 6.62 7.68 -2.01
C GLY A 473 5.79 8.25 -3.15
N PHE A 474 4.62 8.78 -2.77
CA PHE A 474 3.73 9.55 -3.64
C PHE A 474 3.32 10.86 -2.95
N PRO A 475 2.94 11.91 -3.71
CA PRO A 475 2.57 13.18 -3.10
C PRO A 475 1.22 13.11 -2.40
N CYS A 476 1.06 13.87 -1.33
CA CYS A 476 -0.21 14.05 -0.65
C CYS A 476 -0.41 15.48 -0.12
N ILE A 477 -1.67 15.91 -0.09
CA ILE A 477 -2.07 17.18 0.53
C ILE A 477 -2.59 16.87 1.93
N VAL A 478 -1.94 17.44 2.93
CA VAL A 478 -2.32 17.26 4.33
C VAL A 478 -3.20 18.41 4.79
N TYR A 479 -4.28 18.04 5.47
CA TYR A 479 -5.23 18.89 6.15
C TYR A 479 -5.25 18.54 7.64
N VAL A 480 -5.55 19.52 8.49
CA VAL A 480 -5.71 19.33 9.93
C VAL A 480 -7.07 19.88 10.31
N LYS A 481 -7.95 19.01 10.81
CA LYS A 481 -9.34 19.37 11.14
C LYS A 481 -10.07 20.04 9.95
N GLY A 482 -9.73 19.63 8.74
CA GLY A 482 -10.31 20.14 7.50
C GLY A 482 -9.59 21.33 6.86
N ASP A 483 -8.69 22.00 7.58
CA ASP A 483 -7.95 23.16 7.05
C ASP A 483 -6.65 22.73 6.38
N PHE A 484 -6.28 23.39 5.28
CA PHE A 484 -5.03 23.11 4.57
C PHE A 484 -3.83 23.28 5.51
N TYR A 485 -2.96 22.28 5.54
CA TYR A 485 -1.75 22.29 6.36
C TYR A 485 -0.48 22.32 5.52
N GLY A 486 -0.41 21.55 4.43
CA GLY A 486 0.68 21.63 3.47
C GLY A 486 0.83 20.41 2.56
N ILE A 487 1.77 20.51 1.63
CA ILE A 487 2.20 19.43 0.73
C ILE A 487 3.16 18.50 1.48
N TYR A 488 2.98 17.19 1.34
CA TYR A 488 3.81 16.15 1.93
C TYR A 488 4.08 15.03 0.92
N ALA A 489 5.10 14.22 1.18
CA ALA A 489 5.20 12.89 0.61
C ALA A 489 4.69 11.85 1.61
N TRP A 490 3.82 10.96 1.13
CA TRP A 490 3.49 9.72 1.82
C TRP A 490 4.55 8.69 1.50
N GLN A 491 5.38 8.32 2.48
CA GLN A 491 6.59 7.54 2.25
C GLN A 491 6.58 6.18 2.97
N LEU A 492 6.98 5.14 2.24
CA LEU A 492 7.23 3.79 2.71
C LEU A 492 8.42 3.77 3.69
N LYS A 493 8.24 3.11 4.84
CA LYS A 493 9.31 3.04 5.87
C LYS A 493 10.37 1.99 5.53
N LYS A 494 11.57 2.22 6.07
CA LYS A 494 12.65 1.23 6.25
C LYS A 494 12.30 0.17 7.32
N HIS A 495 11.14 -0.45 7.15
CA HIS A 495 10.63 -1.49 8.03
C HIS A 495 11.12 -2.86 7.55
N ARG A 496 11.31 -3.84 8.46
CA ARG A 496 11.77 -5.21 8.11
C ARG A 496 10.95 -5.86 6.98
N LYS A 497 9.65 -5.56 6.88
CA LYS A 497 8.78 -6.05 5.79
C LYS A 497 9.29 -5.53 4.44
N ASN A 498 9.71 -4.26 4.38
CA ASN A 498 10.32 -3.65 3.19
C ASN A 498 11.78 -4.06 2.96
N MET A 499 12.37 -4.83 3.87
CA MET A 499 13.67 -5.46 3.68
C MET A 499 13.54 -6.96 3.40
N ASN A 500 12.33 -7.52 3.25
CA ASN A 500 12.09 -8.96 3.22
C ASN A 500 12.77 -9.74 4.38
N GLN A 501 12.87 -9.14 5.57
CA GLN A 501 13.59 -9.73 6.70
C GLN A 501 12.68 -10.28 7.81
N LYS A 502 13.11 -11.41 8.39
CA LYS A 502 12.41 -12.09 9.47
C LYS A 502 12.84 -11.55 10.82
N LYS A 503 11.89 -11.44 11.75
CA LYS A 503 12.12 -10.85 13.08
C LYS A 503 12.92 -11.74 14.05
N ALA A 504 13.08 -13.03 13.75
CA ALA A 504 13.68 -14.04 14.62
C ALA A 504 14.68 -14.92 13.85
N ARG A 505 15.57 -14.29 13.06
CA ARG A 505 16.62 -14.96 12.31
C ARG A 505 17.90 -14.14 12.40
N ALA A 506 18.97 -14.72 12.92
CA ALA A 506 20.21 -14.00 13.21
C ALA A 506 20.92 -13.51 11.96
N THR A 507 20.78 -14.24 10.85
CA THR A 507 21.37 -13.92 9.54
C THR A 507 20.64 -12.80 8.78
N HIS A 508 19.46 -12.39 9.24
CA HIS A 508 18.70 -11.27 8.64
C HIS A 508 18.95 -9.99 9.45
N ILE A 509 20.06 -9.32 9.15
CA ILE A 509 20.52 -8.14 9.90
C ILE A 509 20.29 -6.87 9.09
N HIS A 510 19.82 -5.80 9.74
CA HIS A 510 19.71 -4.47 9.16
C HIS A 510 20.28 -3.44 10.12
N LEU A 511 21.32 -2.73 9.70
CA LEU A 511 22.04 -1.69 10.42
C LEU A 511 21.72 -0.30 9.87
N ASP A 512 21.61 0.67 10.77
CA ASP A 512 21.22 2.04 10.46
C ASP A 512 21.92 3.03 11.37
N GLY A 513 22.66 3.98 10.81
CA GLY A 513 23.39 4.99 11.57
C GLY A 513 24.71 5.38 10.92
N ASN A 514 25.68 5.78 11.75
CA ASN A 514 27.02 6.14 11.29
C ASN A 514 27.94 4.93 11.40
N LEU A 515 28.24 4.32 10.25
CA LEU A 515 28.91 3.03 10.13
C LEU A 515 30.32 3.18 9.55
N ASN A 516 30.95 4.34 9.70
CA ASN A 516 32.25 4.58 9.07
C ASN A 516 33.39 3.73 9.66
N ASP A 517 34.58 3.89 9.10
CA ASP A 517 35.82 3.20 9.51
C ASP A 517 36.13 3.32 11.00
N GLN A 518 35.84 4.47 11.63
CA GLN A 518 36.07 4.70 13.05
C GLN A 518 35.11 3.87 13.92
N TYR A 519 33.93 3.51 13.40
CA TYR A 519 32.84 2.96 14.20
C TYR A 519 32.48 1.52 13.89
N LEU A 520 32.85 0.98 12.72
CA LEU A 520 32.58 -0.41 12.39
C LEU A 520 33.65 -1.06 11.51
N PHE A 521 33.94 -0.50 10.34
CA PHE A 521 34.60 -1.26 9.27
C PHE A 521 36.08 -1.60 9.51
N LYS A 522 36.80 -0.93 10.43
CA LYS A 522 38.23 -1.19 10.70
C LYS A 522 38.47 -1.88 12.05
N GLY A 523 37.66 -2.89 12.37
CA GLY A 523 37.81 -3.75 13.54
C GLY A 523 37.41 -3.13 14.89
N THR A 524 37.04 -1.85 14.91
CA THR A 524 36.48 -1.18 16.10
C THR A 524 34.97 -1.10 15.97
N ILE A 525 34.23 -1.54 16.98
CA ILE A 525 32.76 -1.45 16.99
C ILE A 525 32.30 -0.44 18.03
N SER A 526 31.69 0.65 17.57
CA SER A 526 31.04 1.65 18.41
C SER A 526 29.52 1.42 18.42
N TRP A 527 29.05 0.52 19.28
CA TRP A 527 27.65 0.10 19.38
C TRP A 527 26.63 1.21 19.66
N ASN A 528 27.08 2.41 20.07
CA ASN A 528 26.24 3.59 20.26
C ASN A 528 26.10 4.47 19.01
N ARG A 529 26.67 4.07 17.86
CA ARG A 529 26.66 4.84 16.61
C ARG A 529 25.70 4.33 15.54
N PHE A 530 25.19 3.11 15.70
CA PHE A 530 24.24 2.50 14.77
C PHE A 530 23.22 1.62 15.49
N GLU A 531 22.02 1.56 14.95
CA GLU A 531 20.93 0.71 15.40
C GLU A 531 20.99 -0.65 14.71
N VAL A 532 20.69 -1.73 15.44
CA VAL A 532 20.33 -3.03 14.88
C VAL A 532 18.81 -3.04 14.72
N ARG A 533 18.33 -2.76 13.51
CA ARG A 533 16.89 -2.62 13.23
C ARG A 533 16.18 -3.96 13.12
N THR A 534 16.87 -4.98 12.63
CA THR A 534 16.40 -6.36 12.48
C THR A 534 17.57 -7.29 12.79
N PRO A 535 17.35 -8.44 13.49
CA PRO A 535 16.09 -8.96 14.03
C PRO A 535 15.53 -8.16 15.23
N LYS A 536 14.36 -8.54 15.75
CA LYS A 536 13.67 -7.88 16.88
C LYS A 536 13.80 -8.70 18.16
N THR A 537 13.54 -8.06 19.30
CA THR A 537 13.63 -8.68 20.63
C THR A 537 15.06 -9.15 20.93
N LEU A 538 16.01 -8.23 20.84
CA LEU A 538 17.41 -8.46 21.19
C LEU A 538 17.69 -8.02 22.64
N TYR A 539 18.86 -8.40 23.17
CA TYR A 539 19.29 -8.07 24.53
C TYR A 539 20.68 -7.41 24.54
N THR A 540 20.83 -6.41 25.41
CA THR A 540 22.11 -5.72 25.62
C THR A 540 23.01 -6.51 26.56
N VAL A 541 24.31 -6.22 26.57
CA VAL A 541 25.28 -6.79 27.54
C VAL A 541 24.90 -6.55 29.00
N GLN A 542 24.04 -5.56 29.29
CA GLN A 542 23.50 -5.31 30.64
C GLN A 542 22.25 -6.14 30.97
N GLY A 543 21.83 -7.07 30.09
CA GLY A 543 20.66 -7.92 30.29
C GLY A 543 19.31 -7.21 30.03
N ASN A 544 19.32 -5.99 29.52
CA ASN A 544 18.10 -5.25 29.16
C ASN A 544 17.65 -5.60 27.75
N VAL A 545 16.35 -5.48 27.46
CA VAL A 545 15.86 -5.54 26.08
C VAL A 545 16.50 -4.39 25.28
N TYR A 546 17.04 -4.72 24.12
CA TYR A 546 17.67 -3.76 23.22
C TYR A 546 16.63 -2.78 22.67
N ASP A 547 16.78 -1.51 23.05
CA ASP A 547 16.05 -0.39 22.48
C ASP A 547 16.87 0.20 21.33
N GLY A 548 16.44 -0.08 20.10
CA GLY A 548 17.10 0.43 18.90
C GLY A 548 17.20 1.95 18.84
N ASN A 549 16.37 2.70 19.58
CA ASN A 549 16.45 4.17 19.62
C ASN A 549 17.60 4.70 20.50
N SER A 550 18.12 3.86 21.40
CA SER A 550 19.27 4.16 22.26
C SER A 550 20.31 3.05 22.14
N PRO A 551 20.99 2.91 20.99
CA PRO A 551 21.81 1.74 20.70
C PRO A 551 22.87 1.44 21.76
N LYS A 552 22.95 0.16 22.13
CA LYS A 552 23.91 -0.41 23.08
C LYS A 552 24.48 -1.71 22.53
N GLU A 553 25.60 -2.12 23.11
CA GLU A 553 26.23 -3.39 22.77
C GLU A 553 25.31 -4.58 23.09
N LEU A 554 25.24 -5.52 22.14
CA LEU A 554 24.47 -6.75 22.26
C LEU A 554 25.19 -7.77 23.16
N ILE A 555 24.41 -8.59 23.85
CA ILE A 555 24.91 -9.67 24.68
C ILE A 555 25.56 -10.78 23.83
N ASP A 556 26.61 -11.41 24.37
CA ASP A 556 27.26 -12.59 23.79
C ASP A 556 27.48 -13.67 24.86
N GLU A 557 28.00 -14.82 24.45
CA GLU A 557 28.31 -15.98 25.30
C GLU A 557 29.31 -15.70 26.44
N ASN A 558 30.09 -14.62 26.35
CA ASN A 558 31.05 -14.25 27.38
C ASN A 558 30.41 -13.38 28.47
N SER A 559 29.18 -12.91 28.27
CA SER A 559 28.46 -12.12 29.25
C SER A 559 28.00 -12.98 30.44
N PRO A 560 28.20 -12.51 31.68
CA PRO A 560 27.64 -13.19 32.86
C PRO A 560 26.11 -13.21 32.89
N LEU A 561 25.45 -12.51 31.96
CA LEU A 561 23.99 -12.42 31.84
C LEU A 561 23.44 -13.20 30.64
N TYR A 562 24.26 -13.95 29.89
CA TYR A 562 23.87 -14.58 28.62
C TYR A 562 22.84 -15.69 28.80
N ILE A 563 23.06 -16.59 29.76
CA ILE A 563 22.12 -17.64 30.13
C ILE A 563 22.19 -17.75 31.65
N VAL A 564 21.09 -17.40 32.31
CA VAL A 564 20.93 -17.51 33.76
C VAL A 564 19.97 -18.64 34.05
N ASP A 565 20.25 -19.44 35.07
CA ASP A 565 19.37 -20.53 35.51
C ASP A 565 17.95 -19.97 35.79
N ASP A 566 16.92 -20.78 35.49
CA ASP A 566 15.49 -20.46 35.67
C ASP A 566 14.90 -19.34 34.77
N GLU A 567 15.60 -18.87 33.72
CA GLU A 567 15.01 -17.92 32.76
C GLU A 567 13.99 -18.55 31.80
N PRO A 568 12.90 -17.83 31.44
CA PRO A 568 11.97 -18.28 30.42
C PRO A 568 12.66 -18.59 29.08
N ASP A 569 12.23 -19.67 28.42
CA ASP A 569 12.76 -20.10 27.11
C ASP A 569 12.75 -18.99 26.04
N SER A 570 11.75 -18.10 26.09
CA SER A 570 11.66 -16.96 25.16
C SER A 570 12.79 -15.94 25.35
N ILE A 571 13.22 -15.72 26.59
CA ILE A 571 14.34 -14.84 26.93
C ILE A 571 15.66 -15.51 26.54
N ARG A 572 15.84 -16.79 26.88
CA ARG A 572 17.04 -17.56 26.50
C ARG A 572 17.28 -17.53 24.99
N LYS A 573 16.25 -17.86 24.19
CA LYS A 573 16.33 -17.81 22.72
C LYS A 573 16.62 -16.42 22.17
N ALA A 574 16.11 -15.36 22.81
CA ALA A 574 16.38 -13.99 22.40
C ALA A 574 17.82 -13.56 22.70
N LYS A 575 18.40 -14.03 23.79
CA LYS A 575 19.83 -13.82 24.10
C LYS A 575 20.72 -14.61 23.16
N GLU A 576 20.40 -15.88 22.87
CA GLU A 576 21.07 -16.69 21.84
C GLU A 576 21.08 -15.99 20.48
N LEU A 577 19.91 -15.51 20.03
CA LEU A 577 19.78 -14.70 18.82
C LEU A 577 20.65 -13.44 18.86
N SER A 578 20.76 -12.78 20.02
CA SER A 578 21.57 -11.57 20.18
C SER A 578 23.07 -11.86 20.05
N ALA A 579 23.54 -12.98 20.58
CA ALA A 579 24.93 -13.40 20.46
C ALA A 579 25.31 -13.73 19.03
N GLU A 580 24.45 -14.47 18.31
CA GLU A 580 24.69 -14.81 16.90
C GLU A 580 24.68 -13.55 16.01
N VAL A 581 23.75 -12.61 16.23
CA VAL A 581 23.76 -11.31 15.55
C VAL A 581 25.04 -10.53 15.84
N LYS A 582 25.49 -10.51 17.10
CA LYS A 582 26.74 -9.86 17.50
C LYS A 582 27.94 -10.47 16.79
N GLN A 583 27.99 -11.80 16.66
CA GLN A 583 29.05 -12.50 15.95
C GLN A 583 29.15 -12.06 14.48
N HIS A 584 28.03 -12.00 13.76
CA HIS A 584 28.03 -11.52 12.36
C HIS A 584 28.48 -10.06 12.22
N ILE A 585 28.10 -9.18 13.13
CA ILE A 585 28.56 -7.77 13.14
C ILE A 585 30.06 -7.69 13.46
N GLN A 586 30.53 -8.54 14.38
CA GLN A 586 31.96 -8.67 14.67
C GLN A 586 32.73 -9.16 13.45
N GLU A 587 32.22 -10.15 12.74
CA GLU A 587 32.82 -10.65 11.50
C GLU A 587 32.93 -9.55 10.43
N LEU A 588 31.84 -8.80 10.19
CA LEU A 588 31.84 -7.64 9.29
C LEU A 588 32.93 -6.62 9.66
N SER A 589 33.12 -6.35 10.95
CA SER A 589 34.15 -5.40 11.41
C SER A 589 35.57 -5.85 11.06
N GLN A 590 35.80 -7.16 10.90
CA GLN A 590 37.11 -7.73 10.58
C GLN A 590 37.37 -7.88 9.08
N TYR A 591 36.38 -7.67 8.20
CA TYR A 591 36.60 -7.82 6.76
C TYR A 591 37.71 -6.91 6.21
N TRP A 592 37.90 -5.72 6.80
CA TRP A 592 39.01 -4.86 6.43
C TRP A 592 40.38 -5.49 6.67
N SER A 593 40.62 -6.05 7.87
CA SER A 593 41.92 -6.66 8.19
C SER A 593 42.16 -7.87 7.31
N VAL A 594 41.14 -8.72 7.12
CA VAL A 594 41.23 -9.89 6.24
C VAL A 594 41.61 -9.50 4.81
N LEU A 595 40.91 -8.52 4.20
CA LEU A 595 41.22 -8.08 2.84
C LEU A 595 42.60 -7.39 2.75
N THR A 596 43.01 -6.68 3.79
CA THR A 596 44.35 -6.07 3.87
C THR A 596 45.44 -7.15 3.92
N ASP A 597 45.23 -8.21 4.70
CA ASP A 597 46.20 -9.30 4.83
C ASP A 597 46.31 -10.11 3.53
N ILE A 598 45.20 -10.31 2.81
CA ILE A 598 45.19 -10.96 1.49
C ILE A 598 45.92 -10.08 0.46
N GLU A 599 45.65 -8.78 0.43
CA GLU A 599 46.37 -7.83 -0.44
C GLU A 599 47.87 -7.79 -0.12
N ALA A 600 48.24 -7.83 1.16
CA ALA A 600 49.65 -7.85 1.60
C ALA A 600 50.39 -9.13 1.22
N GLN A 601 49.66 -10.22 0.92
CA GLN A 601 50.21 -11.46 0.36
C GLN A 601 50.33 -11.42 -1.18
N GLU A 602 50.24 -10.22 -1.78
CA GLU A 602 50.36 -10.00 -3.22
C GLU A 602 49.31 -10.78 -4.04
N ALA A 603 48.10 -10.93 -3.49
CA ALA A 603 46.98 -11.52 -4.21
C ALA A 603 46.73 -10.81 -5.55
N SER A 604 46.42 -11.59 -6.58
CA SER A 604 46.03 -11.06 -7.89
C SER A 604 44.73 -10.27 -7.80
N ILE A 605 44.47 -9.39 -8.80
CA ILE A 605 43.21 -8.64 -8.91
C ILE A 605 42.01 -9.58 -8.88
N GLU A 606 42.08 -10.71 -9.58
CA GLU A 606 41.01 -11.72 -9.63
C GLU A 606 40.75 -12.31 -8.24
N GLN A 607 41.80 -12.68 -7.51
CA GLN A 607 41.66 -13.19 -6.13
C GLN A 607 41.06 -12.13 -5.20
N MET A 608 41.50 -10.87 -5.31
CA MET A 608 40.93 -9.78 -4.52
C MET A 608 39.44 -9.58 -4.82
N ARG A 609 39.04 -9.64 -6.09
CA ARG A 609 37.63 -9.53 -6.49
C ARG A 609 36.79 -10.65 -5.89
N GLN A 610 37.23 -11.90 -6.00
CA GLN A 610 36.56 -13.07 -5.41
C GLN A 610 36.37 -12.93 -3.90
N GLU A 611 37.39 -12.46 -3.18
CA GLU A 611 37.31 -12.27 -1.72
C GLU A 611 36.36 -11.11 -1.35
N ILE A 612 36.31 -10.04 -2.15
CA ILE A 612 35.34 -8.96 -1.95
C ILE A 612 33.91 -9.46 -2.19
N GLU A 613 33.67 -10.23 -3.26
CA GLU A 613 32.34 -10.73 -3.64
C GLU A 613 31.74 -11.72 -2.64
N GLN A 614 32.59 -12.50 -1.95
CA GLN A 614 32.16 -13.36 -0.84
C GLN A 614 31.60 -12.57 0.36
N ARG A 615 32.07 -11.33 0.55
CA ARG A 615 31.77 -10.51 1.74
C ARG A 615 30.77 -9.40 1.45
N PHE A 616 30.64 -8.99 0.19
CA PHE A 616 29.78 -7.89 -0.21
C PHE A 616 29.03 -8.18 -1.52
N ASP A 617 27.83 -7.61 -1.64
CA ASP A 617 27.15 -7.43 -2.92
C ASP A 617 27.80 -6.25 -3.66
N THR A 618 28.72 -6.57 -4.57
CA THR A 618 29.49 -5.59 -5.33
C THR A 618 28.61 -4.76 -6.25
N ASP A 619 27.56 -5.34 -6.84
CA ASP A 619 26.58 -4.61 -7.64
C ASP A 619 25.86 -3.54 -6.81
N ALA A 620 25.40 -3.89 -5.59
CA ALA A 620 24.78 -2.92 -4.69
C ALA A 620 25.72 -1.76 -4.32
N LEU A 621 27.01 -2.04 -4.12
CA LEU A 621 28.00 -1.00 -3.84
C LEU A 621 28.27 -0.11 -5.06
N ILE A 622 28.35 -0.69 -6.25
CA ILE A 622 28.54 0.04 -7.51
C ILE A 622 27.33 0.93 -7.78
N ASP A 623 26.10 0.38 -7.70
CA ASP A 623 24.86 1.12 -7.88
C ASP A 623 24.74 2.30 -6.90
N TYR A 624 25.09 2.07 -5.62
CA TYR A 624 25.13 3.14 -4.62
C TYR A 624 26.13 4.23 -4.97
N ALA A 625 27.36 3.87 -5.36
CA ALA A 625 28.40 4.83 -5.71
C ALA A 625 27.98 5.68 -6.91
N VAL A 626 27.47 5.04 -7.96
CA VAL A 626 27.00 5.71 -9.18
C VAL A 626 25.80 6.64 -8.88
N HIS A 627 24.84 6.20 -8.08
CA HIS A 627 23.70 7.03 -7.63
C HIS A 627 24.18 8.22 -6.80
N TYR A 628 25.10 7.99 -5.86
CA TYR A 628 25.70 9.03 -5.02
C TYR A 628 26.44 10.08 -5.87
N TYR A 629 27.18 9.65 -6.89
CA TYR A 629 27.86 10.55 -7.81
C TYR A 629 26.88 11.34 -8.68
N PHE A 630 25.84 10.70 -9.20
CA PHE A 630 24.84 11.35 -10.05
C PHE A 630 23.99 12.36 -9.27
N THR A 631 23.33 11.92 -8.21
CA THR A 631 22.42 12.77 -7.43
C THR A 631 23.13 13.77 -6.54
N ARG A 632 24.44 13.56 -6.32
CA ARG A 632 25.26 14.28 -5.35
C ARG A 632 24.61 14.28 -3.97
N ASN A 633 24.28 13.09 -3.46
CA ASN A 633 23.74 12.94 -2.11
C ASN A 633 24.74 13.48 -1.07
N GLY A 634 24.52 14.70 -0.60
CA GLY A 634 25.47 15.43 0.25
C GLY A 634 25.73 14.78 1.61
N ASP A 635 24.83 13.89 2.06
CA ASP A 635 24.91 13.25 3.38
C ASP A 635 25.18 11.73 3.31
N GLY A 636 25.25 11.17 2.10
CA GLY A 636 25.32 9.73 1.84
C GLY A 636 26.72 9.09 1.91
N SER A 637 27.71 9.73 2.54
CA SER A 637 29.09 9.24 2.55
C SER A 637 29.51 8.49 3.82
N LEU A 638 28.76 8.67 4.91
CA LEU A 638 29.05 8.09 6.24
C LEU A 638 27.78 7.70 7.02
N LYS A 639 26.65 8.31 6.66
CA LYS A 639 25.31 8.09 7.21
C LYS A 639 24.30 8.11 6.06
N ASN A 640 23.01 7.98 6.37
CA ASN A 640 21.92 8.00 5.37
C ASN A 640 22.07 6.92 4.28
N TRP A 641 22.59 5.78 4.69
CA TRP A 641 22.65 4.52 3.97
C TRP A 641 22.07 3.42 4.85
N GLN A 642 21.58 2.34 4.26
CA GLN A 642 21.05 1.20 5.00
C GLN A 642 21.90 -0.03 4.67
N TRP A 643 22.52 -0.62 5.70
CA TRP A 643 23.36 -1.79 5.54
C TRP A 643 22.64 -3.03 6.01
N PHE A 644 22.67 -4.11 5.23
CA PHE A 644 21.94 -5.31 5.58
C PHE A 644 22.55 -6.57 4.98
N THR A 645 22.12 -7.73 5.49
CA THR A 645 22.49 -9.07 5.01
C THR A 645 21.33 -10.03 5.22
N TYR A 646 21.34 -11.16 4.49
CA TYR A 646 20.37 -12.26 4.60
C TYR A 646 21.01 -13.59 5.02
N ASP A 647 22.33 -13.69 4.94
CA ASP A 647 23.12 -14.88 5.29
C ASP A 647 24.09 -14.64 6.46
N GLY A 648 24.22 -13.38 6.94
CA GLY A 648 25.14 -13.01 8.01
C GLY A 648 26.57 -12.71 7.56
N HIS A 649 26.89 -12.94 6.28
CA HIS A 649 28.25 -12.89 5.73
C HIS A 649 28.37 -11.92 4.55
N ARG A 650 27.45 -11.99 3.58
CA ARG A 650 27.43 -11.09 2.42
C ARG A 650 26.59 -9.86 2.72
N TRP A 651 27.25 -8.70 2.79
CA TRP A 651 26.63 -7.42 3.15
C TRP A 651 26.34 -6.54 1.94
N MET A 652 25.25 -5.79 2.00
CA MET A 652 24.76 -4.93 0.94
C MET A 652 24.28 -3.58 1.48
N VAL A 653 24.13 -2.60 0.59
CA VAL A 653 23.79 -1.22 0.93
C VAL A 653 22.72 -0.64 0.01
N THR A 654 21.84 0.20 0.57
CA THR A 654 20.85 1.01 -0.18
C THR A 654 20.86 2.48 0.27
N PRO A 655 20.50 3.42 -0.62
CA PRO A 655 20.36 4.83 -0.25
C PRO A 655 19.20 5.08 0.71
N TYR A 656 19.34 6.10 1.56
CA TYR A 656 18.30 6.59 2.44
C TYR A 656 18.41 8.10 2.64
N ASP A 657 17.32 8.74 3.07
CA ASP A 657 17.18 10.18 3.29
C ASP A 657 17.83 11.04 2.19
N LEU A 658 17.29 10.94 0.98
CA LEU A 658 17.79 11.60 -0.23
C LEU A 658 17.34 13.05 -0.40
N ASP A 659 17.04 13.76 0.69
CA ASP A 659 16.55 15.15 0.65
C ASP A 659 17.63 16.18 0.27
N GLN A 660 18.91 15.78 0.32
CA GLN A 660 20.06 16.58 -0.10
C GLN A 660 20.65 16.09 -1.42
N THR A 661 19.83 16.13 -2.47
CA THR A 661 20.17 15.70 -3.83
C THR A 661 19.88 16.81 -4.84
N PHE A 662 20.38 16.64 -6.06
CA PHE A 662 20.16 17.58 -7.17
C PHE A 662 20.60 19.02 -6.86
N GLY A 663 21.71 19.14 -6.12
CA GLY A 663 22.31 20.41 -5.76
C GLY A 663 21.73 21.06 -4.52
N VAL A 664 20.74 20.47 -3.84
CA VAL A 664 20.21 21.00 -2.59
C VAL A 664 21.04 20.46 -1.41
N GLY A 665 21.60 21.36 -0.60
CA GLY A 665 22.34 21.04 0.62
C GLY A 665 21.49 21.14 1.90
N LEU A 666 22.08 20.72 3.02
CA LEU A 666 21.43 20.60 4.35
C LEU A 666 20.65 21.85 4.82
N TYR A 667 21.08 23.05 4.44
CA TYR A 667 20.46 24.31 4.85
C TYR A 667 19.55 24.91 3.77
N GLY A 668 19.27 24.17 2.69
CA GLY A 668 18.67 24.72 1.48
C GLY A 668 19.67 25.55 0.66
N ASN A 669 20.97 25.33 0.85
CA ASN A 669 22.03 25.93 0.03
C ASN A 669 22.15 25.21 -1.31
N ILE A 670 22.36 25.96 -2.38
CA ILE A 670 22.48 25.40 -3.73
C ILE A 670 23.96 25.15 -4.05
N GLU A 671 24.31 23.89 -4.32
CA GLU A 671 25.64 23.46 -4.75
C GLU A 671 25.72 23.41 -6.28
N PRO A 672 26.86 23.81 -6.88
CA PRO A 672 27.03 23.75 -8.32
C PRO A 672 27.13 22.30 -8.84
N PRO A 673 26.68 22.03 -10.07
CA PRO A 673 26.67 20.68 -10.62
C PRO A 673 28.07 20.12 -10.94
N TYR A 674 29.04 21.00 -11.19
CA TYR A 674 30.42 20.67 -11.52
C TYR A 674 31.33 20.44 -10.30
N ARG A 675 30.74 20.35 -9.09
CA ARG A 675 31.50 20.00 -7.89
C ARG A 675 32.19 18.64 -8.10
N PRO A 676 33.51 18.52 -7.86
CA PRO A 676 34.25 17.28 -8.07
C PRO A 676 33.63 16.09 -7.32
N VAL A 677 33.76 14.89 -7.91
CA VAL A 677 33.33 13.66 -7.27
C VAL A 677 34.16 13.39 -6.01
N GLU A 678 33.51 13.44 -4.85
CA GLU A 678 34.09 12.96 -3.60
C GLU A 678 33.89 11.43 -3.55
N LYS A 679 34.94 10.66 -3.83
CA LYS A 679 34.86 9.19 -3.79
C LYS A 679 34.48 8.73 -2.39
N LEU A 680 33.60 7.73 -2.31
CA LEU A 680 33.29 7.04 -1.07
C LEU A 680 34.50 6.19 -0.65
N THR A 681 35.13 6.50 0.49
CA THR A 681 36.36 5.78 0.89
C THR A 681 36.20 4.96 2.17
N SER A 682 35.03 4.99 2.81
CA SER A 682 34.82 4.23 4.03
C SER A 682 34.46 2.78 3.75
N GLY A 683 35.08 1.87 4.50
CA GLY A 683 34.81 0.43 4.50
C GLY A 683 34.92 -0.20 3.11
N PRO A 684 33.90 -0.94 2.66
CA PRO A 684 33.94 -1.63 1.37
C PRO A 684 34.12 -0.71 0.18
N PHE A 685 33.73 0.57 0.27
CA PHE A 685 33.89 1.50 -0.87
C PHE A 685 35.35 1.84 -1.18
N TYR A 686 36.28 1.70 -0.22
CA TYR A 686 37.71 1.77 -0.52
C TYR A 686 38.10 0.66 -1.51
N TRP A 687 37.67 -0.57 -1.24
CA TRP A 687 37.98 -1.75 -2.04
C TRP A 687 37.31 -1.69 -3.42
N ILE A 688 36.05 -1.26 -3.48
CA ILE A 688 35.34 -1.04 -4.75
C ILE A 688 36.03 0.03 -5.61
N ASN A 689 36.42 1.16 -5.03
CA ASN A 689 37.15 2.19 -5.80
C ASN A 689 38.53 1.74 -6.28
N LYS A 690 39.13 0.73 -5.65
CA LYS A 690 40.45 0.19 -6.01
C LYS A 690 40.36 -0.93 -7.07
N TYR A 691 39.39 -1.83 -6.94
CA TYR A 691 39.31 -3.06 -7.74
C TYR A 691 38.15 -3.12 -8.73
N TYR A 692 37.22 -2.15 -8.67
CA TYR A 692 36.00 -2.07 -9.49
C TYR A 692 35.80 -0.66 -10.07
N ALA A 693 36.87 0.12 -10.24
CA ALA A 693 36.78 1.47 -10.79
C ALA A 693 36.21 1.49 -12.22
N ASP A 694 36.60 0.49 -13.02
CA ASP A 694 36.09 0.31 -14.38
C ASP A 694 34.61 -0.14 -14.34
N ASP A 695 34.23 -1.07 -13.46
CA ASP A 695 32.82 -1.49 -13.30
C ASP A 695 31.90 -0.33 -12.88
N ILE A 696 32.40 0.62 -12.07
CA ILE A 696 31.66 1.86 -11.73
C ILE A 696 31.45 2.73 -12.98
N ALA A 697 32.49 2.91 -13.79
CA ALA A 697 32.41 3.68 -15.02
C ALA A 697 31.46 3.02 -16.01
N ASP A 698 31.58 1.71 -16.21
CA ASP A 698 30.73 0.91 -17.09
C ASP A 698 29.27 0.95 -16.64
N ARG A 699 29.01 0.90 -15.33
CA ARG A 699 27.64 1.04 -14.81
C ARG A 699 27.06 2.41 -15.11
N TYR A 700 27.83 3.49 -14.94
CA TYR A 700 27.38 4.83 -15.33
C TYR A 700 27.08 4.90 -16.83
N ILE A 701 27.99 4.41 -17.68
CA ILE A 701 27.84 4.39 -19.14
C ILE A 701 26.58 3.62 -19.54
N THR A 702 26.37 2.42 -18.98
CA THR A 702 25.18 1.60 -19.23
C THR A 702 23.89 2.34 -18.89
N LEU A 703 23.85 3.03 -17.74
CA LEU A 703 22.68 3.82 -17.32
C LEU A 703 22.47 5.06 -18.21
N ARG A 704 23.55 5.63 -18.74
CA ARG A 704 23.49 6.71 -19.73
C ARG A 704 22.93 6.21 -21.06
N GLU A 705 23.42 5.09 -21.59
CA GLU A 705 23.02 4.49 -22.86
C GLU A 705 21.56 3.97 -22.84
N ASN A 706 21.12 3.44 -21.70
CA ASN A 706 19.74 2.98 -21.50
C ASN A 706 18.75 4.12 -21.22
N GLY A 707 19.20 5.37 -21.22
CA GLY A 707 18.36 6.56 -20.99
C GLY A 707 17.90 6.77 -19.55
N VAL A 708 18.45 6.03 -18.57
CA VAL A 708 18.14 6.23 -17.14
C VAL A 708 18.75 7.53 -16.64
N PHE A 709 20.01 7.79 -17.00
CA PHE A 709 20.73 9.03 -16.67
C PHE A 709 20.67 10.08 -17.79
N ASP A 710 19.57 10.11 -18.53
CA ASP A 710 19.28 11.19 -19.48
C ASP A 710 18.57 12.37 -18.84
N TYR A 711 18.83 13.55 -19.39
CA TYR A 711 18.19 14.80 -18.95
C TYR A 711 16.66 14.69 -19.00
N ASP A 712 16.11 14.25 -20.13
CA ASP A 712 14.65 14.19 -20.34
C ASP A 712 13.99 13.21 -19.36
N ASN A 713 14.60 12.05 -19.09
CA ASN A 713 14.06 11.08 -18.14
C ASN A 713 14.08 11.61 -16.70
N VAL A 714 15.23 12.15 -16.25
CA VAL A 714 15.38 12.65 -14.88
C VAL A 714 14.46 13.85 -14.63
N VAL A 715 14.36 14.77 -15.58
CA VAL A 715 13.45 15.92 -15.51
C VAL A 715 11.99 15.46 -15.53
N ALA A 716 11.62 14.49 -16.37
CA ALA A 716 10.26 13.96 -16.39
C ALA A 716 9.82 13.40 -15.04
N ILE A 717 10.71 12.73 -14.28
CA ILE A 717 10.40 12.25 -12.92
C ILE A 717 10.06 13.42 -11.97
N ILE A 718 10.84 14.49 -12.03
CA ILE A 718 10.68 15.68 -11.17
C ILE A 718 9.43 16.46 -11.56
N ASP A 719 9.22 16.68 -12.85
CA ASP A 719 8.10 17.46 -13.37
C ASP A 719 6.78 16.72 -13.18
N ASP A 720 6.76 15.39 -13.34
CA ASP A 720 5.59 14.56 -13.03
C ASP A 720 5.20 14.69 -11.55
N TRP A 721 6.17 14.65 -10.61
CA TRP A 721 5.87 14.86 -9.19
C TRP A 721 5.17 16.20 -8.94
N ARG A 722 5.69 17.28 -9.53
CA ARG A 722 5.15 18.64 -9.38
C ARG A 722 3.78 18.77 -10.04
N ALA A 723 3.62 18.21 -11.23
CA ALA A 723 2.38 18.22 -11.99
C ALA A 723 1.24 17.50 -11.25
N ARG A 724 1.55 16.36 -10.61
CA ARG A 724 0.58 15.61 -9.79
C ARG A 724 0.03 16.43 -8.61
N ILE A 725 0.83 17.32 -8.04
CA ILE A 725 0.42 18.23 -6.97
C ILE A 725 -0.39 19.40 -7.56
N GLY A 726 0.16 20.11 -8.55
CA GLY A 726 -0.49 21.24 -9.21
C GLY A 726 -0.29 22.60 -8.52
N GLU A 727 -0.27 23.65 -9.33
CA GLU A 727 0.11 25.02 -8.93
C GLU A 727 -0.71 25.60 -7.76
N ALA A 728 -2.01 25.30 -7.71
CA ALA A 728 -2.89 25.82 -6.67
C ALA A 728 -2.45 25.39 -5.25
N PHE A 729 -1.94 24.16 -5.10
CA PHE A 729 -1.44 23.70 -3.80
C PHE A 729 -0.05 24.25 -3.49
N TYR A 730 0.81 24.48 -4.48
CA TYR A 730 2.08 25.16 -4.25
C TYR A 730 1.89 26.62 -3.81
N ALA A 731 0.92 27.33 -4.41
CA ALA A 731 0.55 28.67 -3.96
C ALA A 731 0.05 28.67 -2.50
N ALA A 732 -0.83 27.73 -2.14
CA ALA A 732 -1.30 27.58 -0.76
C ALA A 732 -0.17 27.19 0.22
N GLU A 733 0.78 26.36 -0.23
CA GLU A 733 1.97 25.99 0.53
C GLU A 733 2.89 27.19 0.79
N GLU A 734 3.13 28.03 -0.22
CA GLU A 734 3.93 29.26 -0.08
C GLU A 734 3.26 30.29 0.84
N GLU A 735 1.95 30.50 0.69
CA GLU A 735 1.17 31.38 1.57
C GLU A 735 1.23 30.90 3.03
N ARG A 736 1.13 29.58 3.25
CA ARG A 736 1.15 29.00 4.59
C ARG A 736 2.55 28.96 5.21
N TRP A 737 3.58 28.73 4.40
CA TRP A 737 4.96 28.53 4.82
C TRP A 737 5.93 29.49 4.11
N PRO A 738 5.75 30.82 4.21
CA PRO A 738 6.53 31.80 3.44
C PRO A 738 7.99 31.88 3.89
N LEU A 739 8.31 31.36 5.07
CA LEU A 739 9.66 31.29 5.63
C LEU A 739 10.38 29.97 5.30
N SER A 740 9.85 29.19 4.35
CA SER A 740 10.56 28.03 3.84
C SER A 740 11.81 28.49 3.08
N PRO A 741 12.99 27.90 3.32
CA PRO A 741 14.24 28.37 2.73
C PRO A 741 14.28 28.42 1.19
N CYS A 742 13.43 27.65 0.51
CA CYS A 742 13.37 27.60 -0.95
C CYS A 742 12.60 28.79 -1.59
N TYR A 743 11.90 29.62 -0.81
CA TYR A 743 11.07 30.71 -1.34
C TYR A 743 11.71 32.10 -1.21
N SER A 744 12.85 32.22 -0.54
CA SER A 744 13.47 33.52 -0.26
C SER A 744 14.99 33.48 -0.37
N ASP A 745 15.59 34.62 -0.70
CA ASP A 745 17.04 34.80 -0.62
C ASP A 745 17.54 34.91 0.83
N ALA A 746 18.84 34.72 1.01
CA ALA A 746 19.48 34.94 2.30
C ALA A 746 19.43 36.43 2.68
N VAL A 747 19.15 36.71 3.96
CA VAL A 747 19.17 38.06 4.50
C VAL A 747 20.39 38.19 5.41
N CYS A 748 21.35 39.01 5.01
CA CYS A 748 22.58 39.26 5.78
C CYS A 748 22.34 40.20 6.96
N ASN A 749 23.13 40.03 8.03
CA ASN A 749 23.29 41.12 9.00
C ASN A 749 24.11 42.25 8.36
N SER A 750 23.93 43.48 8.86
CA SER A 750 24.74 44.61 8.42
C SER A 750 26.24 44.30 8.58
N GLY A 751 27.03 44.63 7.56
CA GLY A 751 28.47 44.33 7.50
C GLY A 751 28.83 42.98 6.86
N TRP A 752 27.85 42.24 6.33
CA TRP A 752 28.04 40.97 5.64
C TRP A 752 27.32 40.92 4.29
N GLU A 753 27.86 40.16 3.36
CA GLU A 753 27.23 39.79 2.09
C GLU A 753 27.43 38.30 1.77
N THR A 754 26.56 37.77 0.91
CA THR A 754 26.70 36.40 0.39
C THR A 754 27.78 36.34 -0.68
N VAL A 755 28.63 35.31 -0.65
CA VAL A 755 29.51 35.02 -1.78
C VAL A 755 28.81 34.02 -2.71
N PRO A 756 28.74 34.30 -4.02
CA PRO A 756 28.25 33.33 -5.01
C PRO A 756 29.05 32.01 -4.94
N LEU A 757 28.33 30.88 -4.98
CA LEU A 757 28.93 29.54 -4.87
C LEU A 757 29.48 29.01 -6.21
N ASP A 758 29.34 29.77 -7.29
CA ASP A 758 29.79 29.43 -8.63
C ASP A 758 31.29 29.72 -8.86
N ASP A 759 31.93 30.51 -8.00
CA ASP A 759 33.37 30.76 -8.04
C ASP A 759 34.17 29.61 -7.39
N PRO A 760 34.85 28.76 -8.18
CA PRO A 760 35.60 27.61 -7.67
C PRO A 760 36.79 28.01 -6.79
N GLU A 761 37.32 29.23 -6.99
CA GLU A 761 38.51 29.72 -6.29
C GLU A 761 38.22 29.92 -4.80
N TYR A 762 37.06 30.49 -4.47
CA TYR A 762 36.65 30.67 -3.08
C TYR A 762 36.27 29.35 -2.39
N TYR A 763 35.62 28.42 -3.10
CA TYR A 763 35.20 27.14 -2.54
C TYR A 763 36.42 26.27 -2.14
N LEU A 764 37.47 26.29 -2.96
CA LEU A 764 38.68 25.48 -2.77
C LEU A 764 39.73 26.13 -1.85
N SER A 765 39.62 27.44 -1.58
CA SER A 765 40.64 28.20 -0.83
C SER A 765 40.75 27.87 0.67
N GLY A 766 39.99 26.90 1.21
CA GLY A 766 40.17 26.43 2.58
C GLY A 766 39.84 27.47 3.66
N GLN A 767 38.86 28.35 3.40
CA GLN A 767 38.44 29.38 4.36
C GLN A 767 38.04 28.77 5.71
N GLY A 768 38.31 29.47 6.80
CA GLY A 768 37.91 29.04 8.14
C GLY A 768 36.41 29.22 8.41
N SER A 769 35.85 28.43 9.32
CA SER A 769 34.50 28.66 9.83
C SER A 769 34.39 30.00 10.56
N TYR A 770 33.20 30.61 10.54
CA TYR A 770 32.88 31.79 11.32
C TYR A 770 33.17 31.54 12.81
N LYS A 771 33.84 32.49 13.46
CA LYS A 771 34.12 32.50 14.89
C LYS A 771 33.71 33.86 15.43
N ALA A 772 32.77 33.88 16.37
CA ALA A 772 32.29 35.14 16.95
C ALA A 772 33.40 35.97 17.61
N THR A 773 34.49 35.33 18.04
CA THR A 773 35.65 35.98 18.66
C THR A 773 36.68 36.50 17.66
N LYS A 774 36.58 36.14 16.37
CA LYS A 774 37.48 36.63 15.33
C LYS A 774 36.98 37.99 14.82
N GLU A 775 37.92 38.93 14.68
CA GLU A 775 37.72 40.14 13.90
C GLU A 775 37.89 39.81 12.42
N TYR A 776 36.89 40.17 11.62
CA TYR A 776 36.88 40.01 10.18
C TYR A 776 37.03 41.38 9.54
N HIS A 777 38.06 41.57 8.73
CA HIS A 777 38.24 42.81 7.97
C HIS A 777 37.40 42.79 6.70
N ALA A 778 37.12 43.96 6.12
CA ALA A 778 36.41 44.04 4.84
C ALA A 778 37.12 43.19 3.77
N GLY A 779 36.38 42.31 3.10
CA GLY A 779 36.88 41.33 2.13
C GLY A 779 37.18 39.95 2.73
N ASP A 780 37.31 39.83 4.05
CA ASP A 780 37.49 38.52 4.69
C ASP A 780 36.28 37.63 4.45
N VAL A 781 36.55 36.35 4.20
CA VAL A 781 35.51 35.34 3.95
C VAL A 781 35.52 34.31 5.08
N CYS A 782 34.34 33.77 5.40
CA CYS A 782 34.21 32.65 6.31
C CYS A 782 33.06 31.70 5.95
N TRP A 783 33.18 30.45 6.38
CA TRP A 783 32.13 29.45 6.26
C TRP A 783 31.17 29.49 7.44
N LEU A 784 29.87 29.54 7.17
CA LEU A 784 28.85 29.31 8.21
C LEU A 784 27.60 28.71 7.58
N GLU A 785 27.13 27.60 8.17
CA GLU A 785 25.89 26.91 7.78
C GLU A 785 25.79 26.64 6.26
N GLY A 786 26.86 26.07 5.69
CA GLY A 786 26.89 25.64 4.29
C GLY A 786 27.05 26.76 3.26
N ARG A 787 27.33 28.00 3.67
CA ARG A 787 27.58 29.14 2.77
C ARG A 787 28.86 29.90 3.15
N LEU A 788 29.49 30.49 2.13
CA LEU A 788 30.53 31.50 2.27
C LEU A 788 29.91 32.90 2.46
N TRP A 789 30.43 33.62 3.44
CA TRP A 789 30.02 34.98 3.77
C TRP A 789 31.23 35.89 3.73
N ARG A 790 31.08 37.06 3.12
CA ARG A 790 32.13 38.07 3.04
C ARG A 790 31.79 39.24 3.93
N ALA A 791 32.74 39.65 4.76
CA ALA A 791 32.60 40.87 5.54
C ALA A 791 32.73 42.08 4.60
N THR A 792 31.78 43.01 4.66
CA THR A 792 31.81 44.25 3.85
C THR A 792 32.44 45.42 4.63
N THR A 793 32.67 45.22 5.93
CA THR A 793 33.34 46.17 6.83
C THR A 793 34.15 45.38 7.88
N THR A 794 34.98 46.06 8.67
CA THR A 794 35.60 45.42 9.84
C THR A 794 34.53 45.13 10.89
N ILE A 795 34.35 43.85 11.24
CA ILE A 795 33.26 43.37 12.09
C ILE A 795 33.69 42.21 12.99
N THR A 796 33.20 42.20 14.24
CA THR A 796 33.49 41.17 15.25
C THR A 796 32.21 40.83 15.99
N GLY A 797 31.98 39.55 16.31
CA GLY A 797 30.85 39.11 17.12
C GLY A 797 29.48 39.06 16.43
N VAL A 798 29.31 39.66 15.25
CA VAL A 798 28.05 39.67 14.50
C VAL A 798 27.98 38.48 13.54
N LYS A 799 26.98 37.60 13.72
CA LYS A 799 26.72 36.47 12.83
C LYS A 799 26.47 36.97 11.39
N PRO A 800 26.98 36.30 10.34
CA PRO A 800 26.80 36.74 8.96
C PRO A 800 25.36 37.01 8.46
N PHE A 801 24.36 36.31 8.99
CA PHE A 801 23.00 36.39 8.47
C PHE A 801 21.92 36.41 9.55
N ILE A 802 20.77 36.96 9.15
CA ILE A 802 19.49 36.87 9.84
C ILE A 802 18.77 35.60 9.41
N THR A 803 18.65 35.36 8.09
CA THR A 803 18.12 34.12 7.49
C THR A 803 19.10 33.54 6.48
N ASN A 804 19.30 32.22 6.56
CA ASN A 804 20.07 31.47 5.57
C ASN A 804 19.08 30.70 4.70
N ALA A 805 18.78 31.25 3.53
CA ALA A 805 17.80 30.74 2.58
C ALA A 805 18.34 30.91 1.15
N ASN A 806 17.82 30.15 0.19
CA ASN A 806 18.11 30.33 -1.23
C ASN A 806 16.82 30.16 -1.99
N LYS A 807 16.44 31.19 -2.74
CA LYS A 807 15.35 31.04 -3.66
C LYS A 807 15.68 29.94 -4.65
N ASP A 808 14.72 29.05 -4.83
CA ASP A 808 14.86 27.85 -5.61
C ASP A 808 13.79 27.79 -6.71
N SER A 809 14.04 27.02 -7.77
CA SER A 809 13.16 26.91 -8.93
C SER A 809 13.38 25.62 -9.72
N GLU A 810 12.35 25.24 -10.47
CA GLU A 810 12.39 24.13 -11.44
C GLU A 810 13.52 24.33 -12.46
N GLU A 811 13.66 25.54 -13.02
CA GLU A 811 14.76 25.91 -13.92
C GLU A 811 16.14 25.64 -13.31
N ARG A 812 16.32 25.92 -12.01
CA ARG A 812 17.56 25.63 -11.30
C ARG A 812 17.79 24.12 -11.17
N ILE A 813 16.78 23.30 -10.81
CA ILE A 813 16.91 21.83 -10.83
C ILE A 813 17.37 21.37 -12.22
N HIS A 814 16.66 21.78 -13.27
CA HIS A 814 16.89 21.31 -14.63
C HIS A 814 18.31 21.62 -15.10
N ASN A 815 18.74 22.87 -14.90
CA ASN A 815 20.11 23.30 -15.23
C ASN A 815 21.16 22.53 -14.41
N TRP A 816 20.86 22.20 -13.15
CA TRP A 816 21.75 21.39 -12.33
C TRP A 816 21.89 19.96 -12.88
N VAL A 817 20.78 19.30 -13.22
CA VAL A 817 20.79 17.94 -13.80
C VAL A 817 21.60 17.92 -15.09
N LYS A 818 21.34 18.88 -16.00
CA LYS A 818 22.08 19.01 -17.25
C LYS A 818 23.58 19.18 -17.01
N GLY A 819 23.97 20.12 -16.15
CA GLY A 819 25.37 20.36 -15.82
C GLY A 819 26.03 19.17 -15.13
N ARG A 820 25.27 18.37 -14.37
CA ARG A 820 25.79 17.20 -13.66
C ARG A 820 26.05 16.04 -14.63
N ILE A 821 25.16 15.83 -15.59
CA ILE A 821 25.37 14.90 -16.70
C ILE A 821 26.63 15.32 -17.47
N GLU A 822 26.74 16.59 -17.89
CA GLU A 822 27.93 17.07 -18.62
C GLU A 822 29.24 16.84 -17.85
N PHE A 823 29.21 17.07 -16.53
CA PHE A 823 30.36 16.83 -15.67
C PHE A 823 30.71 15.34 -15.56
N LEU A 824 29.72 14.47 -15.37
CA LEU A 824 29.94 13.02 -15.21
C LEU A 824 30.27 12.32 -16.53
N ASP A 825 29.74 12.78 -17.66
CA ASP A 825 30.14 12.34 -18.99
C ASP A 825 31.66 12.54 -19.15
N ALA A 826 32.16 13.72 -18.78
CA ALA A 826 33.59 14.01 -18.83
C ALA A 826 34.39 13.17 -17.81
N TYR A 827 33.88 13.01 -16.58
CA TYR A 827 34.54 12.24 -15.51
C TYR A 827 34.71 10.77 -15.86
N PHE A 828 33.67 10.13 -16.40
CA PHE A 828 33.68 8.72 -16.80
C PHE A 828 34.12 8.49 -18.25
N ALA A 829 34.54 9.56 -18.94
CA ALA A 829 34.91 9.54 -20.35
C ALA A 829 33.81 8.95 -21.27
N TYR A 830 32.54 9.16 -20.91
CA TYR A 830 31.41 8.83 -21.76
C TYR A 830 31.25 9.89 -22.85
N THR A 831 31.10 9.43 -24.09
CA THR A 831 30.74 10.27 -25.23
C THR A 831 29.68 9.54 -26.05
N PRO A 832 28.55 10.20 -26.37
CA PRO A 832 27.51 9.61 -27.22
C PRO A 832 28.05 9.18 -28.60
N ASP A 833 29.09 9.87 -29.09
CA ASP A 833 29.81 9.56 -30.32
C ASP A 833 31.31 9.42 -30.01
N ALA A 834 31.93 8.32 -30.48
CA ALA A 834 33.29 7.86 -30.14
C ALA A 834 34.37 8.96 -29.99
N ILE A 835 35.18 8.86 -28.93
CA ILE A 835 36.42 9.65 -28.75
C ILE A 835 37.48 9.14 -29.72
N GLU A 836 37.93 9.98 -30.66
CA GLU A 836 39.22 9.80 -31.32
C GLU A 836 40.32 10.35 -30.41
N ASP A 837 41.31 9.51 -30.06
CA ASP A 837 42.55 9.98 -29.46
C ASP A 837 43.31 10.84 -30.48
N ILE A 838 43.45 12.14 -30.20
CA ILE A 838 44.21 13.05 -31.05
C ILE A 838 45.30 13.72 -30.20
N ILE A 839 46.53 13.30 -30.47
CA ILE A 839 47.73 14.09 -30.17
C ILE A 839 47.68 15.26 -31.16
N ILE A 840 47.42 16.50 -30.70
CA ILE A 840 47.09 17.60 -31.62
C ILE A 840 48.20 17.84 -32.65
N ALA A 841 47.77 17.92 -33.91
CA ALA A 841 48.31 18.90 -34.86
C ALA A 841 47.26 19.94 -35.32
N GLU A 842 45.95 19.65 -35.35
CA GLU A 842 44.93 20.67 -35.67
C GLU A 842 43.60 20.46 -34.90
N SER A 843 43.06 21.53 -34.32
CA SER A 843 41.64 21.58 -33.91
C SER A 843 40.74 21.37 -35.14
N PRO A 844 39.62 20.63 -35.03
CA PRO A 844 38.68 20.50 -36.13
C PRO A 844 38.14 21.89 -36.52
N LYS A 845 38.43 22.34 -37.76
CA LYS A 845 38.12 23.68 -38.26
C LYS A 845 36.61 24.00 -38.31
N ASP A 846 35.77 22.96 -38.22
CA ASP A 846 34.32 23.07 -38.44
C ASP A 846 33.50 22.98 -37.14
N LYS A 847 34.13 22.82 -35.97
CA LYS A 847 33.44 22.62 -34.69
C LYS A 847 33.78 23.72 -33.68
N ARG A 848 32.76 24.33 -33.07
CA ARG A 848 32.94 25.36 -32.04
C ARG A 848 33.26 24.70 -30.70
N LEU A 849 34.36 25.11 -30.06
CA LEU A 849 34.72 24.69 -28.70
C LEU A 849 33.77 25.34 -27.67
N GLU A 850 33.13 24.55 -26.81
CA GLU A 850 32.19 25.02 -25.78
C GLU A 850 32.76 24.97 -24.36
N GLY A 851 33.79 24.14 -24.15
CA GLY A 851 34.46 24.05 -22.87
C GLY A 851 35.72 23.22 -22.90
N ILE A 852 36.62 23.54 -21.99
CA ILE A 852 37.83 22.79 -21.68
C ILE A 852 37.67 22.28 -20.26
N TYR A 853 37.88 20.99 -20.04
CA TYR A 853 37.69 20.35 -18.76
C TYR A 853 38.96 19.62 -18.34
N THR A 854 39.29 19.60 -17.06
CA THR A 854 40.34 18.71 -16.55
C THR A 854 39.91 17.25 -16.70
N LEU A 855 40.84 16.31 -16.56
CA LEU A 855 40.48 14.87 -16.45
C LEU A 855 39.58 14.58 -15.24
N ALA A 856 39.50 15.50 -14.27
CA ALA A 856 38.57 15.43 -13.16
C ALA A 856 37.21 16.11 -13.45
N GLY A 857 36.93 16.47 -14.71
CA GLY A 857 35.68 17.10 -15.15
C GLY A 857 35.54 18.59 -14.83
N ILE A 858 36.58 19.23 -14.27
CA ILE A 858 36.50 20.65 -13.86
C ILE A 858 36.62 21.53 -15.10
N LYS A 859 35.60 22.35 -15.41
CA LYS A 859 35.68 23.34 -16.48
C LYS A 859 36.75 24.38 -16.14
N ILE A 860 37.67 24.63 -17.07
CA ILE A 860 38.72 25.63 -16.96
C ILE A 860 38.66 26.60 -18.13
N SER A 861 39.08 27.83 -17.88
CA SER A 861 39.16 28.87 -18.92
C SER A 861 40.43 28.75 -19.76
N THR A 862 41.53 28.25 -19.19
CA THR A 862 42.84 28.17 -19.85
C THR A 862 43.56 26.86 -19.49
N PRO A 863 43.91 26.02 -20.48
CA PRO A 863 44.69 24.81 -20.25
C PRO A 863 46.17 25.12 -19.94
N LEU A 864 46.81 24.26 -19.14
CA LEU A 864 48.23 24.34 -18.80
C LEU A 864 49.07 23.38 -19.64
N THR A 865 50.25 23.84 -20.05
CA THR A 865 51.29 23.05 -20.74
C THR A 865 51.69 21.80 -19.93
N GLY A 866 51.89 20.67 -20.61
CA GLY A 866 52.25 19.37 -20.02
C GLY A 866 51.10 18.59 -19.38
N LYS A 867 49.84 19.02 -19.56
CA LYS A 867 48.66 18.36 -18.99
C LYS A 867 47.64 17.96 -20.05
N THR A 868 46.85 16.94 -19.72
CA THR A 868 45.75 16.45 -20.56
C THR A 868 44.42 17.01 -20.07
N TYR A 869 43.59 17.43 -21.02
CA TYR A 869 42.26 18.01 -20.82
C TYR A 869 41.25 17.34 -21.74
N ILE A 870 39.97 17.58 -21.49
CA ILE A 870 38.85 17.18 -22.34
C ILE A 870 38.32 18.45 -23.01
N PHE A 871 38.38 18.54 -24.33
CA PHE A 871 37.78 19.60 -25.13
C PHE A 871 36.41 19.16 -25.62
N ARG A 872 35.35 19.89 -25.27
CA ARG A 872 33.98 19.61 -25.71
C ARG A 872 33.53 20.60 -26.76
N TYR A 873 32.92 20.10 -27.82
CA TYR A 873 32.49 20.86 -28.99
C TYR A 873 30.96 20.96 -29.08
N SER A 874 30.48 21.92 -29.87
CA SER A 874 29.06 22.29 -30.00
C SER A 874 28.14 21.22 -30.58
N ASP A 875 28.70 20.16 -31.14
CA ASP A 875 27.96 18.98 -31.61
C ASP A 875 27.86 17.88 -30.55
N GLY A 876 28.33 18.14 -29.33
CA GLY A 876 28.33 17.17 -28.23
C GLY A 876 29.59 16.30 -28.16
N THR A 877 30.44 16.31 -29.18
CA THR A 877 31.67 15.50 -29.20
C THR A 877 32.71 16.03 -28.21
N SER A 878 33.45 15.12 -27.56
CA SER A 878 34.55 15.46 -26.67
C SER A 878 35.86 14.81 -27.13
N ARG A 879 36.98 15.51 -26.96
CA ARG A 879 38.33 15.03 -27.33
C ARG A 879 39.28 15.17 -26.15
N LYS A 880 40.02 14.11 -25.81
CA LYS A 880 41.16 14.22 -24.89
C LYS A 880 42.32 14.89 -25.63
N VAL A 881 42.82 15.99 -25.07
CA VAL A 881 43.87 16.82 -25.65
C VAL A 881 44.99 16.98 -24.64
N HIS A 882 46.19 16.50 -25.01
CA HIS A 882 47.41 16.81 -24.29
C HIS A 882 47.99 18.14 -24.79
N ILE A 883 48.20 19.09 -23.89
CA ILE A 883 48.66 20.45 -24.21
C ILE A 883 50.17 20.44 -24.13
N GLN A 884 50.83 20.50 -25.28
CA GLN A 884 52.29 20.52 -25.39
C GLN A 884 52.91 21.86 -25.03
#